data_AF-A0A6P4AKV0-F1
#
_entry.id   AF-A0A6P4AKV0-F1
#
_cell.length_a   1.000
_cell.length_b   1.000
_cell.length_c   1.000
_cell.angle_alpha   90.00
_cell.angle_beta   90.00
_cell.angle_gamma   90.00
#
_symmetry.space_group_name_H-M   'P 1'
#
loop_
_entity.id
_entity.type
_entity.pdbx_description
1 polymer ?
#
loop_
_entity_poly.entity_id
_entity_poly.type
_entity_poly.pdbx_seq_one_letter_code
_entity_poly.pdbx_strand_id
1 'polypeptide(L)'
;MGILTSIKKKKDVCISHDFRSLEEVTKTLIKQGLESSNLIIGIDFTKINERTGKDSFNNRSLHSINGSPNPYEQVICIIGKTLEHFNKDNLIPCFGFGDATTFSQEVFSFHNDHSSCHGFKEILSCYKRIVPNVRLAGRTSFAPVIEAAMDIVEKSGGQYHVLVIIASGEVTRSMDTSELSPQEEETIRSIVNASLYPLSIIVVGVGDGPWEGMNKFVNKIPAREFDNFQFVNFREIINKNVNLSNKEALFASAALMSIPNQYEKASRLGILGQVTGKAKKIAPRPPPTSYDHEASNLSRIMDSSAMIFKSSNLILGIDFTKSNEWTGKVSFNNQSLHTIGTSPNPYQQVISIIGSTWATFGEENVIPCFGFGDKITNDQEVFSFYDDESSCCGFDEVLGCYRRIVQYVELGGPTSFAPVIEAAIDIVERSGGQFHVLVIIADGQVTRSVNTSDKALSEQEEISIASILYASSYPLSIIVVGVGDGPWDDIKKFVGKIPAREFDLFQFINFTEIMNKTMTLSKKEALFANAFLKETTIHYKAAVEFGLLGRTTGKAKKIVPRPPPTFYAPHASTIGEASNLSMSMGDESHRMPLCPICLTYGKDMAFGCGHVTCGECGTKILSCPICRQPIVSRLRIIL
;
A
#
# COMPACT_ATOMS: atom_id res chain seq x y z
N MET A 1 -58.21 -14.02 -17.35
CA MET A 1 -57.33 -12.84 -17.29
C MET A 1 -56.00 -13.29 -16.71
N GLY A 2 -54.96 -13.35 -17.53
CA GLY A 2 -53.62 -13.79 -17.13
C GLY A 2 -52.69 -13.60 -18.32
N ILE A 3 -52.06 -12.43 -18.38
CA ILE A 3 -51.23 -11.98 -19.48
C ILE A 3 -49.93 -12.79 -19.45
N LEU A 4 -49.76 -13.69 -20.41
CA LEU A 4 -48.49 -14.30 -20.78
C LEU A 4 -47.57 -13.19 -21.33
N THR A 5 -46.61 -12.77 -20.50
CA THR A 5 -45.54 -11.86 -20.87
C THR A 5 -44.67 -12.48 -21.97
N SER A 6 -44.72 -11.85 -23.14
CA SER A 6 -43.95 -12.17 -24.33
C SER A 6 -42.46 -11.93 -24.08
N ILE A 7 -41.68 -13.02 -24.02
CA ILE A 7 -40.22 -12.98 -24.06
C ILE A 7 -39.81 -12.57 -25.48
N LYS A 8 -39.59 -11.27 -25.70
CA LYS A 8 -38.94 -10.77 -26.91
C LYS A 8 -37.47 -11.23 -26.89
N LYS A 9 -37.14 -12.24 -27.70
CA LYS A 9 -35.77 -12.51 -28.15
C LYS A 9 -35.16 -11.20 -28.65
N LYS A 10 -34.08 -10.72 -28.03
CA LYS A 10 -33.19 -9.69 -28.60
C LYS A 10 -32.78 -10.20 -29.99
N LYS A 11 -33.21 -9.52 -31.05
CA LYS A 11 -32.61 -9.66 -32.37
C LYS A 11 -31.19 -9.12 -32.23
N ASP A 12 -30.21 -10.01 -32.24
CA ASP A 12 -28.85 -9.65 -32.63
C ASP A 12 -28.94 -8.91 -33.96
N VAL A 13 -28.61 -7.63 -33.95
CA VAL A 13 -28.30 -6.89 -35.18
C VAL A 13 -26.91 -7.35 -35.59
N CYS A 14 -26.80 -8.62 -35.98
CA CYS A 14 -25.66 -9.14 -36.70
C CYS A 14 -25.81 -8.61 -38.13
N ILE A 15 -25.32 -7.39 -38.35
CA ILE A 15 -25.12 -6.90 -39.70
C ILE A 15 -23.89 -7.65 -40.23
N SER A 16 -24.15 -8.85 -40.75
CA SER A 16 -23.23 -9.64 -41.54
C SER A 16 -22.98 -8.92 -42.87
N HIS A 17 -22.20 -7.85 -42.82
CA HIS A 17 -21.54 -7.31 -44.00
C HIS A 17 -20.23 -8.08 -44.14
N ASP A 18 -20.10 -8.88 -45.21
CA ASP A 18 -18.84 -9.49 -45.64
C ASP A 18 -17.91 -8.39 -46.17
N PHE A 19 -17.36 -7.59 -45.25
CA PHE A 19 -16.38 -6.57 -45.58
C PHE A 19 -15.06 -7.21 -46.02
N ARG A 20 -14.50 -6.69 -47.11
CA ARG A 20 -13.25 -7.20 -47.71
C ARG A 20 -12.07 -6.28 -47.45
N SER A 21 -12.31 -5.04 -47.04
CA SER A 21 -11.27 -4.05 -46.73
C SER A 21 -11.69 -3.07 -45.63
N LEU A 22 -10.70 -2.45 -44.97
CA LEU A 22 -10.92 -1.37 -44.01
C LEU A 22 -11.56 -0.13 -44.65
N GLU A 23 -11.32 0.10 -45.93
CA GLU A 23 -11.92 1.21 -46.67
C GLU A 23 -13.44 1.06 -46.78
N GLU A 24 -13.93 -0.16 -47.04
CA GLU A 24 -15.38 -0.45 -47.06
C GLU A 24 -16.03 -0.23 -45.68
N VAL A 25 -15.35 -0.65 -44.61
CA VAL A 25 -15.79 -0.41 -43.23
C VAL A 25 -15.89 1.09 -42.96
N THR A 26 -14.83 1.84 -43.26
CA THR A 26 -14.77 3.30 -43.05
C THR A 26 -15.86 4.02 -43.84
N LYS A 27 -16.03 3.72 -45.12
CA LYS A 27 -17.11 4.28 -45.96
C LYS A 27 -18.50 3.99 -45.40
N THR A 28 -18.69 2.82 -44.82
CA THR A 28 -19.97 2.42 -44.21
C THR A 28 -20.25 3.20 -42.93
N LEU A 29 -19.24 3.42 -42.07
CA LEU A 29 -19.36 4.25 -40.87
C LEU A 29 -19.74 5.70 -41.23
N ILE A 30 -19.11 6.28 -42.26
CA ILE A 30 -19.46 7.61 -42.79
C ILE A 30 -20.92 7.62 -43.26
N LYS A 31 -21.32 6.61 -44.06
CA LYS A 31 -22.70 6.51 -44.57
C LYS A 31 -23.74 6.36 -43.46
N GLN A 32 -23.36 5.78 -42.32
CA GLN A 32 -24.22 5.64 -41.14
C GLN A 32 -24.22 6.89 -40.23
N GLY A 33 -23.55 7.97 -40.64
CA GLY A 33 -23.64 9.27 -39.97
C GLY A 33 -22.61 9.48 -38.86
N LEU A 34 -21.53 8.70 -38.80
CA LEU A 34 -20.40 9.02 -37.93
C LEU A 34 -19.61 10.18 -38.57
N GLU A 35 -19.80 11.39 -38.07
CA GLU A 35 -19.19 12.60 -38.64
C GLU A 35 -17.83 12.94 -38.01
N SER A 36 -17.71 12.77 -36.69
CA SER A 36 -16.45 12.92 -35.96
C SER A 36 -16.51 12.18 -34.63
N SER A 37 -15.38 11.60 -34.23
CA SER A 37 -15.23 10.92 -32.95
C SER A 37 -13.81 11.10 -32.43
N ASN A 38 -13.69 11.53 -31.18
CA ASN A 38 -12.41 11.54 -30.48
C ASN A 38 -12.11 10.14 -29.96
N LEU A 39 -10.83 9.79 -29.85
CA LEU A 39 -10.40 8.45 -29.44
C LEU A 39 -9.64 8.50 -28.12
N ILE A 40 -9.86 7.51 -27.28
CA ILE A 40 -9.10 7.27 -26.05
C ILE A 40 -8.62 5.82 -26.08
N ILE A 41 -7.35 5.57 -25.78
CA ILE A 41 -6.79 4.22 -25.74
C ILE A 41 -6.42 3.84 -24.30
N GLY A 42 -6.91 2.69 -23.85
CA GLY A 42 -6.51 2.04 -22.61
C GLY A 42 -5.77 0.73 -22.89
N ILE A 43 -4.58 0.55 -22.34
CA ILE A 43 -3.76 -0.65 -22.50
C ILE A 43 -3.60 -1.37 -21.16
N ASP A 44 -4.03 -2.63 -21.14
CA ASP A 44 -3.87 -3.57 -20.03
C ASP A 44 -2.41 -4.02 -19.92
N PHE A 45 -1.76 -3.66 -18.81
CA PHE A 45 -0.44 -4.10 -18.41
C PHE A 45 -0.46 -5.06 -17.22
N THR A 46 -1.52 -5.87 -17.08
CA THR A 46 -1.58 -6.92 -16.05
C THR A 46 -0.68 -8.11 -16.41
N LYS A 47 -0.25 -8.84 -15.37
CA LYS A 47 0.64 -9.99 -15.39
C LYS A 47 0.06 -11.18 -16.15
N ILE A 48 -1.27 -11.24 -16.33
CA ILE A 48 -1.89 -12.33 -17.09
C ILE A 48 -1.38 -12.37 -18.54
N ASN A 49 -0.96 -11.23 -19.09
CA ASN A 49 -0.28 -11.10 -20.38
C ASN A 49 0.96 -12.00 -20.54
N GLU A 50 1.65 -12.37 -19.45
CA GLU A 50 2.82 -13.26 -19.50
C GLU A 50 2.44 -14.69 -19.91
N ARG A 51 1.20 -15.11 -19.63
CA ARG A 51 0.72 -16.48 -19.81
C ARG A 51 -0.38 -16.64 -20.86
N THR A 52 -1.12 -15.60 -21.21
CA THR A 52 -2.22 -15.66 -22.19
C THR A 52 -1.77 -15.52 -23.64
N GLY A 53 -0.47 -15.62 -23.90
CA GLY A 53 0.10 -15.82 -25.24
C GLY A 53 0.62 -17.24 -25.47
N LYS A 54 0.22 -18.21 -24.63
CA LYS A 54 0.65 -19.60 -24.70
C LYS A 54 0.33 -20.21 -26.07
N ASP A 55 -0.93 -20.13 -26.47
CA ASP A 55 -1.43 -20.75 -27.70
C ASP A 55 -1.53 -19.74 -28.85
N SER A 56 -1.80 -18.47 -28.54
CA SER A 56 -2.00 -17.38 -29.51
C SER A 56 -0.72 -16.65 -29.92
N PHE A 57 0.35 -16.76 -29.13
CA PHE A 57 1.56 -15.98 -29.37
C PHE A 57 2.86 -16.74 -29.09
N ASN A 58 2.86 -18.05 -29.37
CA ASN A 58 4.02 -18.94 -29.32
C ASN A 58 4.68 -19.00 -27.94
N ASN A 59 3.89 -19.11 -26.87
CA ASN A 59 4.38 -19.15 -25.49
C ASN A 59 5.20 -17.92 -25.09
N ARG A 60 4.89 -16.76 -25.68
CA ARG A 60 5.49 -15.47 -25.34
C ARG A 60 4.46 -14.59 -24.66
N SER A 61 4.95 -13.64 -23.86
CA SER A 61 4.12 -12.55 -23.36
C SER A 61 3.47 -11.80 -24.51
N LEU A 62 2.19 -11.45 -24.36
CA LEU A 62 1.45 -10.65 -25.34
C LEU A 62 2.02 -9.24 -25.54
N HIS A 63 2.87 -8.78 -24.63
CA HIS A 63 3.64 -7.53 -24.78
C HIS A 63 5.04 -7.74 -25.40
N SER A 64 5.45 -8.97 -25.75
CA SER A 64 6.80 -9.20 -26.28
C SER A 64 7.03 -8.41 -27.58
N ILE A 65 8.07 -7.59 -27.61
CA ILE A 65 8.49 -6.80 -28.79
C ILE A 65 9.65 -7.54 -29.46
N ASN A 66 9.43 -8.12 -30.65
CA ASN A 66 10.43 -8.95 -31.34
C ASN A 66 10.39 -8.81 -32.87
N GLY A 67 10.29 -7.58 -33.36
CA GLY A 67 10.28 -7.27 -34.80
C GLY A 67 8.95 -7.55 -35.51
N SER A 68 8.19 -8.55 -35.08
CA SER A 68 6.79 -8.76 -35.47
C SER A 68 5.81 -8.06 -34.52
N PRO A 69 4.70 -7.46 -35.01
CA PRO A 69 3.71 -6.83 -34.14
C PRO A 69 3.03 -7.84 -33.22
N ASN A 70 3.08 -7.60 -31.91
CA ASN A 70 2.30 -8.35 -30.94
C ASN A 70 0.79 -8.01 -31.05
N PRO A 71 -0.10 -8.77 -30.38
CA PRO A 71 -1.55 -8.55 -30.50
C PRO A 71 -2.02 -7.14 -30.12
N TYR A 72 -1.39 -6.48 -29.13
CA TYR A 72 -1.70 -5.08 -28.81
C TYR A 72 -1.34 -4.15 -29.97
N GLU A 73 -0.14 -4.28 -30.53
CA GLU A 73 0.30 -3.49 -31.68
C GLU A 73 -0.61 -3.70 -32.90
N GLN A 74 -1.07 -4.93 -33.14
CA GLN A 74 -2.00 -5.25 -34.23
C GLN A 74 -3.34 -4.55 -34.05
N VAL A 75 -3.93 -4.60 -32.85
CA VAL A 75 -5.19 -3.92 -32.55
C VAL A 75 -5.07 -2.40 -32.73
N ILE A 76 -4.02 -1.79 -32.17
CA ILE A 76 -3.73 -0.35 -32.31
C ILE A 76 -3.63 0.02 -33.80
N CYS A 77 -2.93 -0.78 -34.59
CA CYS A 77 -2.78 -0.54 -36.03
C CYS A 77 -4.12 -0.60 -36.79
N ILE A 78 -4.94 -1.64 -36.55
CA ILE A 78 -6.18 -1.83 -37.32
C ILE A 78 -7.24 -0.78 -36.94
N ILE A 79 -7.40 -0.50 -35.63
CA ILE A 79 -8.28 0.56 -35.16
C ILE A 79 -7.82 1.91 -35.71
N GLY A 80 -6.51 2.18 -35.68
CA GLY A 80 -5.94 3.41 -36.21
C GLY A 80 -6.25 3.63 -37.69
N LYS A 81 -5.96 2.63 -38.53
CA LYS A 81 -6.29 2.69 -39.96
C LYS A 81 -7.79 2.94 -40.25
N THR A 82 -8.68 2.59 -39.33
CA THR A 82 -10.13 2.72 -39.53
C THR A 82 -10.70 4.02 -38.95
N LEU A 83 -10.23 4.44 -37.78
CA LEU A 83 -10.80 5.58 -37.05
C LEU A 83 -10.01 6.90 -37.19
N GLU A 84 -8.78 6.87 -37.69
CA GLU A 84 -7.97 8.08 -37.90
C GLU A 84 -8.69 9.13 -38.77
N HIS A 85 -9.56 8.71 -39.69
CA HIS A 85 -10.35 9.61 -40.53
C HIS A 85 -11.40 10.45 -39.77
N PHE A 86 -11.84 10.00 -38.59
CA PHE A 86 -12.88 10.67 -37.79
C PHE A 86 -12.32 11.53 -36.65
N ASN A 87 -11.02 11.42 -36.35
CA ASN A 87 -10.36 12.16 -35.28
C ASN A 87 -9.79 13.48 -35.81
N LYS A 88 -10.49 14.59 -35.59
CA LYS A 88 -10.21 15.89 -36.25
C LYS A 88 -8.88 16.53 -35.84
N ASP A 89 -8.46 16.37 -34.59
CA ASP A 89 -7.24 16.98 -34.05
C ASP A 89 -6.04 16.01 -34.04
N ASN A 90 -6.29 14.74 -34.34
CA ASN A 90 -5.33 13.63 -34.22
C ASN A 90 -4.70 13.49 -32.82
N LEU A 91 -5.32 14.04 -31.78
CA LEU A 91 -4.87 13.94 -30.39
C LEU A 91 -5.59 12.77 -29.72
N ILE A 92 -4.83 11.82 -29.19
CA ILE A 92 -5.36 10.58 -28.63
C ILE A 92 -4.80 10.40 -27.21
N PRO A 93 -5.59 10.69 -26.16
CA PRO A 93 -5.23 10.33 -24.79
C PRO A 93 -4.99 8.82 -24.67
N CYS A 94 -3.82 8.45 -24.16
CA CYS A 94 -3.39 7.06 -24.02
C CYS A 94 -3.01 6.75 -22.58
N PHE A 95 -3.62 5.69 -22.05
CA PHE A 95 -3.45 5.26 -20.66
C PHE A 95 -3.00 3.80 -20.58
N GLY A 96 -2.13 3.51 -19.63
CA GLY A 96 -1.86 2.15 -19.17
C GLY A 96 -2.48 1.91 -17.79
N PHE A 97 -2.89 0.67 -17.53
CA PHE A 97 -3.45 0.25 -16.24
C PHE A 97 -3.10 -1.21 -15.93
N GLY A 98 -3.18 -1.61 -14.66
CA GLY A 98 -2.94 -3.00 -14.26
C GLY A 98 -1.47 -3.36 -14.06
N ASP A 99 -0.55 -2.41 -14.30
CA ASP A 99 0.86 -2.57 -13.95
C ASP A 99 1.07 -2.37 -12.44
N ALA A 100 2.29 -2.57 -11.99
CA ALA A 100 2.61 -2.51 -10.58
C ALA A 100 2.58 -1.09 -9.98
N THR A 101 2.46 -0.04 -10.80
CA THR A 101 2.28 1.34 -10.33
C THR A 101 0.81 1.74 -10.21
N THR A 102 -0.10 1.09 -10.94
CA THR A 102 -1.51 1.47 -11.02
C THR A 102 -2.48 0.46 -10.39
N PHE A 103 -2.08 -0.82 -10.29
CA PHE A 103 -2.92 -1.92 -9.82
C PHE A 103 -4.32 -1.87 -10.46
N SER A 104 -5.39 -2.02 -9.67
CA SER A 104 -6.77 -1.99 -10.14
C SER A 104 -7.49 -0.67 -9.92
N GLN A 105 -6.79 0.40 -9.50
CA GLN A 105 -7.40 1.62 -8.96
C GLN A 105 -7.04 2.89 -9.75
N GLU A 106 -5.90 2.90 -10.44
CA GLU A 106 -5.39 4.09 -11.12
C GLU A 106 -5.05 3.80 -12.59
N VAL A 107 -4.64 4.84 -13.30
CA VAL A 107 -4.08 4.78 -14.65
C VAL A 107 -2.78 5.59 -14.70
N PHE A 108 -1.87 5.24 -15.61
CA PHE A 108 -0.73 6.07 -15.97
C PHE A 108 -0.90 6.61 -17.40
N SER A 109 -0.44 7.83 -17.66
CA SER A 109 -0.42 8.43 -19.00
C SER A 109 0.82 7.99 -19.76
N PHE A 110 0.75 7.96 -21.09
CA PHE A 110 1.90 7.63 -21.93
C PHE A 110 2.97 8.74 -21.94
N HIS A 111 2.59 9.97 -21.62
CA HIS A 111 3.48 11.13 -21.51
C HIS A 111 3.56 11.65 -20.07
N ASN A 112 4.73 12.14 -19.67
CA ASN A 112 4.99 12.66 -18.32
C ASN A 112 4.16 13.90 -17.98
N ASP A 113 3.90 14.74 -18.97
CA ASP A 113 3.10 15.96 -18.87
C ASP A 113 1.60 15.71 -19.08
N HIS A 114 1.21 14.44 -19.22
CA HIS A 114 -0.15 13.99 -19.49
C HIS A 114 -0.73 14.48 -20.82
N SER A 115 0.10 14.94 -21.75
CA SER A 115 -0.33 15.30 -23.10
C SER A 115 -0.81 14.07 -23.88
N SER A 116 -1.71 14.30 -24.85
CA SER A 116 -2.21 13.27 -25.77
C SER A 116 -1.15 12.89 -26.80
N CYS A 117 -1.19 11.65 -27.29
CA CYS A 117 -0.36 11.24 -28.43
C CYS A 117 -0.90 11.82 -29.74
N HIS A 118 0.00 12.22 -30.63
CA HIS A 118 -0.26 12.70 -31.99
C HIS A 118 -0.35 11.52 -32.97
N GLY A 119 -1.55 10.94 -33.07
CA GLY A 119 -1.87 9.84 -33.96
C GLY A 119 -1.24 8.50 -33.58
N PHE A 120 -1.64 7.46 -34.32
CA PHE A 120 -1.34 6.06 -33.96
C PHE A 120 0.14 5.68 -34.06
N LYS A 121 0.91 6.39 -34.88
CA LYS A 121 2.36 6.19 -34.97
C LYS A 121 3.07 6.55 -33.66
N GLU A 122 2.64 7.63 -32.99
CA GLU A 122 3.19 8.01 -31.70
C GLU A 122 2.74 7.04 -30.60
N ILE A 123 1.47 6.61 -30.61
CA ILE A 123 0.97 5.60 -29.67
C ILE A 123 1.84 4.34 -29.70
N LEU A 124 2.12 3.81 -30.89
CA LEU A 124 2.99 2.63 -31.05
C LEU A 124 4.42 2.89 -30.58
N SER A 125 4.95 4.08 -30.81
CA SER A 125 6.30 4.46 -30.39
C SER A 125 6.40 4.58 -28.86
N CYS A 126 5.42 5.22 -28.23
CA CYS A 126 5.29 5.32 -26.78
C CYS A 126 5.06 3.94 -26.16
N TYR A 127 4.16 3.12 -26.70
CA TYR A 127 3.95 1.74 -26.25
C TYR A 127 5.26 0.94 -26.26
N LYS A 128 6.01 0.97 -27.37
CA LYS A 128 7.31 0.27 -27.48
C LYS A 128 8.36 0.78 -26.50
N ARG A 129 8.33 2.07 -26.16
CA ARG A 129 9.21 2.68 -25.16
C ARG A 129 8.80 2.33 -23.74
N ILE A 130 7.50 2.21 -23.48
CA ILE A 130 6.93 1.98 -22.15
C ILE A 130 7.06 0.51 -21.76
N VAL A 131 6.65 -0.42 -22.64
CA VAL A 131 6.60 -1.87 -22.37
C VAL A 131 7.84 -2.43 -21.67
N PRO A 132 9.09 -2.13 -22.09
CA PRO A 132 10.28 -2.67 -21.43
C PRO A 132 10.46 -2.21 -19.98
N ASN A 133 9.85 -1.08 -19.62
CA ASN A 133 9.96 -0.45 -18.30
C ASN A 133 8.77 -0.75 -17.39
N VAL A 134 7.72 -1.38 -17.92
CA VAL A 134 6.52 -1.73 -17.17
C VAL A 134 6.72 -3.04 -16.43
N ARG A 135 6.42 -3.04 -15.13
CA ARG A 135 6.30 -4.29 -14.35
C ARG A 135 4.84 -4.73 -14.33
N LEU A 136 4.54 -5.81 -15.04
CA LEU A 136 3.16 -6.33 -15.14
C LEU A 136 2.63 -6.81 -13.77
N ALA A 137 1.39 -6.47 -13.40
CA ALA A 137 0.80 -6.80 -12.08
C ALA A 137 -0.68 -7.24 -12.15
N GLY A 138 -1.55 -6.76 -11.27
CA GLY A 138 -2.97 -7.15 -11.20
C GLY A 138 -3.62 -6.60 -9.93
N ARG A 139 -4.92 -6.74 -9.66
CA ARG A 139 -6.03 -7.39 -10.39
C ARG A 139 -6.51 -6.55 -11.59
N THR A 140 -7.21 -7.18 -12.54
CA THR A 140 -7.79 -6.49 -13.70
C THR A 140 -9.11 -5.81 -13.31
N SER A 141 -9.16 -4.48 -13.42
CA SER A 141 -10.38 -3.65 -13.35
C SER A 141 -10.35 -2.65 -14.51
N PHE A 142 -11.48 -2.44 -15.19
CA PHE A 142 -11.57 -1.42 -16.24
C PHE A 142 -12.11 -0.09 -15.71
N ALA A 143 -12.57 -0.05 -14.46
CA ALA A 143 -13.12 1.18 -13.89
C ALA A 143 -12.17 2.37 -13.93
N PRO A 144 -10.86 2.26 -13.59
CA PRO A 144 -9.97 3.43 -13.57
C PRO A 144 -9.84 4.08 -14.95
N VAL A 145 -9.75 3.28 -16.01
CA VAL A 145 -9.63 3.80 -17.38
C VAL A 145 -10.96 4.31 -17.94
N ILE A 146 -12.09 3.73 -17.52
CA ILE A 146 -13.42 4.25 -17.84
C ILE A 146 -13.67 5.60 -17.13
N GLU A 147 -13.26 5.72 -15.86
CA GLU A 147 -13.32 6.98 -15.11
C GLU A 147 -12.44 8.06 -15.74
N ALA A 148 -11.22 7.70 -16.16
CA ALA A 148 -10.34 8.62 -16.91
C ALA A 148 -10.99 9.09 -18.22
N ALA A 149 -11.69 8.19 -18.93
CA ALA A 149 -12.39 8.56 -20.15
C ALA A 149 -13.58 9.50 -19.89
N MET A 150 -14.35 9.29 -18.82
CA MET A 150 -15.42 10.22 -18.42
C MET A 150 -14.86 11.62 -18.09
N ASP A 151 -13.74 11.69 -17.38
CA ASP A 151 -13.05 12.97 -17.08
C ASP A 151 -12.57 13.68 -18.36
N ILE A 152 -12.06 12.94 -19.35
CA ILE A 152 -11.71 13.51 -20.66
C ILE A 152 -12.95 14.04 -21.39
N VAL A 153 -14.05 13.29 -21.42
CA VAL A 153 -15.31 13.73 -22.04
C VAL A 153 -15.80 15.02 -21.38
N GLU A 154 -15.77 15.10 -20.06
CA GLU A 154 -16.15 16.28 -19.30
C GLU A 154 -15.25 17.49 -19.64
N LYS A 155 -13.92 17.30 -19.63
CA LYS A 155 -12.93 18.34 -20.00
C LYS A 155 -13.05 18.82 -21.44
N SER A 156 -13.54 17.97 -22.35
CA SER A 156 -13.75 18.31 -23.75
C SER A 156 -15.01 19.17 -23.99
N GLY A 157 -15.81 19.43 -22.95
CA GLY A 157 -17.12 20.07 -23.08
C GLY A 157 -18.22 19.14 -23.58
N GLY A 158 -18.13 17.84 -23.30
CA GLY A 158 -19.12 16.84 -23.72
C GLY A 158 -18.99 16.43 -25.18
N GLN A 159 -17.81 16.46 -25.78
CA GLN A 159 -17.61 15.92 -27.12
C GLN A 159 -17.71 14.39 -27.11
N TYR A 160 -18.11 13.81 -28.24
CA TYR A 160 -18.23 12.36 -28.36
C TYR A 160 -16.87 11.67 -28.40
N HIS A 161 -16.69 10.69 -27.51
CA HIS A 161 -15.47 9.89 -27.43
C HIS A 161 -15.76 8.40 -27.56
N VAL A 162 -14.80 7.68 -28.16
CA VAL A 162 -14.75 6.23 -28.17
C VAL A 162 -13.51 5.79 -27.38
N LEU A 163 -13.74 5.14 -26.23
CA LEU A 163 -12.71 4.48 -25.45
C LEU A 163 -12.48 3.07 -25.98
N VAL A 164 -11.26 2.76 -26.41
CA VAL A 164 -10.82 1.42 -26.80
C VAL A 164 -9.89 0.87 -25.73
N ILE A 165 -10.36 -0.13 -24.98
CA ILE A 165 -9.61 -0.88 -23.98
C ILE A 165 -9.09 -2.16 -24.64
N ILE A 166 -7.78 -2.34 -24.68
CA ILE A 166 -7.15 -3.58 -25.17
C ILE A 166 -6.72 -4.37 -23.93
N ALA A 167 -7.26 -5.58 -23.76
CA ALA A 167 -7.06 -6.38 -22.56
C ALA A 167 -6.83 -7.86 -22.86
N SER A 168 -6.04 -8.52 -22.01
CA SER A 168 -5.65 -9.93 -22.18
C SER A 168 -6.43 -10.93 -21.33
N GLY A 169 -7.33 -10.43 -20.50
CA GLY A 169 -8.16 -11.25 -19.63
C GLY A 169 -9.43 -10.53 -19.21
N GLU A 170 -10.31 -11.29 -18.57
CA GLU A 170 -11.55 -10.77 -17.99
C GLU A 170 -11.28 -9.94 -16.73
N VAL A 171 -12.29 -9.13 -16.33
CA VAL A 171 -12.28 -8.47 -15.02
C VAL A 171 -12.11 -9.54 -13.94
N THR A 172 -11.26 -9.29 -12.94
CA THR A 172 -10.95 -10.31 -11.93
C THR A 172 -12.22 -10.73 -11.18
N ARG A 173 -12.49 -12.04 -11.09
CA ARG A 173 -13.72 -12.60 -10.51
C ARG A 173 -13.62 -12.93 -9.03
N SER A 174 -14.77 -13.06 -8.38
CA SER A 174 -14.88 -13.71 -7.08
C SER A 174 -14.57 -15.21 -7.21
N MET A 175 -13.96 -15.80 -6.18
CA MET A 175 -13.76 -17.26 -6.10
C MET A 175 -15.09 -17.98 -5.81
N ASP A 176 -16.09 -17.25 -5.32
CA ASP A 176 -17.44 -17.74 -5.06
C ASP A 176 -18.36 -17.45 -6.25
N THR A 177 -18.97 -18.48 -6.83
CA THR A 177 -19.49 -18.43 -8.20
C THR A 177 -20.80 -17.63 -8.39
N SER A 178 -21.42 -17.15 -7.30
CA SER A 178 -22.69 -16.42 -7.32
C SER A 178 -22.60 -14.91 -7.11
N GLU A 179 -21.52 -14.38 -6.53
CA GLU A 179 -21.39 -12.95 -6.21
C GLU A 179 -20.37 -12.25 -7.12
N LEU A 180 -20.60 -10.95 -7.40
CA LEU A 180 -19.67 -10.14 -8.17
C LEU A 180 -18.41 -9.86 -7.34
N SER A 181 -17.24 -9.88 -7.96
CA SER A 181 -16.05 -9.37 -7.28
C SER A 181 -16.12 -7.85 -7.09
N PRO A 182 -15.35 -7.26 -6.15
CA PRO A 182 -15.24 -5.81 -6.04
C PRO A 182 -14.81 -5.13 -7.36
N GLN A 183 -13.94 -5.80 -8.14
CA GLN A 183 -13.50 -5.28 -9.44
C GLN A 183 -14.61 -5.36 -10.50
N GLU A 184 -15.44 -6.41 -10.48
CA GLU A 184 -16.60 -6.53 -11.37
C GLU A 184 -17.67 -5.50 -11.03
N GLU A 185 -18.00 -5.33 -9.75
CA GLU A 185 -18.97 -4.32 -9.28
C GLU A 185 -18.54 -2.91 -9.69
N GLU A 186 -17.28 -2.58 -9.44
CA GLU A 186 -16.71 -1.29 -9.77
C GLU A 186 -16.68 -1.05 -11.28
N THR A 187 -16.27 -2.05 -12.07
CA THR A 187 -16.29 -1.93 -13.53
C THR A 187 -17.72 -1.75 -14.06
N ILE A 188 -18.68 -2.52 -13.55
CA ILE A 188 -20.10 -2.40 -13.92
C ILE A 188 -20.62 -1.00 -13.59
N ARG A 189 -20.36 -0.51 -12.37
CA ARG A 189 -20.74 0.83 -11.93
C ARG A 189 -20.16 1.91 -12.85
N SER A 190 -18.88 1.82 -13.22
CA SER A 190 -18.27 2.79 -14.12
C SER A 190 -18.84 2.72 -15.54
N ILE A 191 -19.19 1.53 -16.05
CA ILE A 191 -19.88 1.38 -17.35
C ILE A 191 -21.27 2.03 -17.30
N VAL A 192 -22.05 1.81 -16.23
CA VAL A 192 -23.37 2.41 -16.05
C VAL A 192 -23.26 3.94 -15.98
N ASN A 193 -22.34 4.45 -15.16
CA ASN A 193 -22.10 5.89 -15.06
C ASN A 193 -21.66 6.49 -16.40
N ALA A 194 -20.81 5.80 -17.16
CA ALA A 194 -20.36 6.25 -18.47
C ALA A 194 -21.50 6.41 -19.48
N SER A 195 -22.64 5.75 -19.29
CA SER A 195 -23.82 5.92 -20.17
C SER A 195 -24.49 7.30 -20.04
N LEU A 196 -24.17 8.06 -18.98
CA LEU A 196 -24.61 9.45 -18.80
C LEU A 196 -23.79 10.45 -19.62
N TYR A 197 -22.70 9.99 -20.25
CA TYR A 197 -21.79 10.80 -21.05
C TYR A 197 -21.86 10.36 -22.51
N PRO A 198 -21.50 11.24 -23.47
CA PRO A 198 -21.34 10.87 -24.87
C PRO A 198 -20.07 10.00 -25.07
N LEU A 199 -20.04 8.83 -24.44
CA LEU A 199 -18.91 7.93 -24.35
C LEU A 199 -19.30 6.50 -24.74
N SER A 200 -18.67 5.99 -25.79
CA SER A 200 -18.74 4.59 -26.20
C SER A 200 -17.51 3.82 -25.73
N ILE A 201 -17.70 2.60 -25.23
CA ILE A 201 -16.64 1.75 -24.67
C ILE A 201 -16.51 0.47 -25.48
N ILE A 202 -15.32 0.20 -25.99
CA ILE A 202 -14.97 -1.01 -26.74
C ILE A 202 -13.89 -1.76 -25.95
N VAL A 203 -14.17 -2.98 -25.52
CA VAL A 203 -13.16 -3.87 -24.95
C VAL A 203 -12.73 -4.89 -26.00
N VAL A 204 -11.45 -4.87 -26.37
CA VAL A 204 -10.85 -5.80 -27.31
C VAL A 204 -10.05 -6.84 -26.53
N GLY A 205 -10.54 -8.08 -26.54
CA GLY A 205 -9.87 -9.22 -25.92
C GLY A 205 -8.76 -9.78 -26.80
N VAL A 206 -7.51 -9.72 -26.35
CA VAL A 206 -6.33 -10.27 -27.01
C VAL A 206 -5.76 -11.48 -26.25
N GLY A 207 -5.20 -12.46 -26.96
CA GLY A 207 -4.64 -13.65 -26.33
C GLY A 207 -5.62 -14.82 -26.22
N ASP A 208 -5.28 -15.77 -25.36
CA ASP A 208 -5.89 -17.11 -25.29
C ASP A 208 -7.28 -17.12 -24.64
N GLY A 209 -7.64 -16.11 -23.84
CA GLY A 209 -8.85 -16.12 -23.01
C GLY A 209 -8.66 -16.89 -21.69
N PRO A 210 -9.72 -17.51 -21.12
CA PRO A 210 -11.07 -17.68 -21.66
C PRO A 210 -11.86 -16.38 -21.83
N TRP A 211 -12.85 -16.37 -22.72
CA TRP A 211 -13.70 -15.20 -23.02
C TRP A 211 -15.20 -15.45 -22.82
N GLU A 212 -15.58 -16.70 -22.51
CA GLU A 212 -16.97 -17.09 -22.24
C GLU A 212 -17.56 -16.31 -21.08
N GLY A 213 -16.70 -15.98 -20.12
CA GLY A 213 -17.08 -15.21 -18.97
C GLY A 213 -17.31 -13.73 -19.28
N MET A 214 -16.67 -13.16 -20.30
CA MET A 214 -16.95 -11.79 -20.72
C MET A 214 -18.41 -11.64 -21.19
N ASN A 215 -18.94 -12.64 -21.89
CA ASN A 215 -20.37 -12.66 -22.25
C ASN A 215 -21.27 -12.73 -21.01
N LYS A 216 -20.88 -13.53 -20.00
CA LYS A 216 -21.60 -13.57 -18.71
C LYS A 216 -21.52 -12.24 -17.98
N PHE A 217 -20.37 -11.59 -17.97
CA PHE A 217 -20.16 -10.27 -17.38
C PHE A 217 -21.05 -9.21 -18.04
N VAL A 218 -21.07 -9.17 -19.39
CA VAL A 218 -21.94 -8.26 -20.15
C VAL A 218 -23.42 -8.45 -19.80
N ASN A 219 -23.86 -9.70 -19.59
CA ASN A 219 -25.24 -9.98 -19.17
C ASN A 219 -25.58 -9.51 -17.75
N LYS A 220 -24.59 -9.25 -16.90
CA LYS A 220 -24.79 -8.72 -15.53
C LYS A 220 -24.85 -7.19 -15.49
N ILE A 221 -24.49 -6.50 -16.58
CA ILE A 221 -24.57 -5.03 -16.62
C ILE A 221 -26.05 -4.62 -16.59
N PRO A 222 -26.49 -3.79 -15.61
CA PRO A 222 -27.88 -3.40 -15.48
C PRO A 222 -28.32 -2.42 -16.58
N ALA A 223 -29.59 -2.00 -16.53
CA ALA A 223 -30.11 -0.98 -17.43
C ALA A 223 -29.33 0.34 -17.30
N ARG A 224 -29.24 1.05 -18.43
CA ARG A 224 -28.43 2.26 -18.64
C ARG A 224 -29.05 3.11 -19.74
N GLU A 225 -28.68 4.39 -19.83
CA GLU A 225 -29.32 5.36 -20.75
C GLU A 225 -29.25 4.91 -22.21
N PHE A 226 -28.12 4.34 -22.62
CA PHE A 226 -27.98 3.63 -23.87
C PHE A 226 -26.94 2.52 -23.77
N ASP A 227 -26.97 1.62 -24.75
CA ASP A 227 -26.06 0.48 -24.87
C ASP A 227 -24.65 0.94 -25.29
N ASN A 228 -23.87 1.48 -24.35
CA ASN A 228 -22.58 2.16 -24.58
C ASN A 228 -21.33 1.28 -24.41
N PHE A 229 -21.48 -0.04 -24.29
CA PHE A 229 -20.37 -0.99 -24.07
C PHE A 229 -20.47 -2.16 -25.04
N GLN A 230 -19.33 -2.59 -25.58
CA GLN A 230 -19.22 -3.79 -26.39
C GLN A 230 -17.90 -4.52 -26.15
N PHE A 231 -17.91 -5.82 -26.38
CA PHE A 231 -16.74 -6.68 -26.32
C PHE A 231 -16.45 -7.31 -27.68
N VAL A 232 -15.17 -7.38 -28.06
CA VAL A 232 -14.71 -7.99 -29.31
C VAL A 232 -13.58 -8.97 -29.01
N ASN A 233 -13.78 -10.24 -29.37
CA ASN A 233 -12.75 -11.27 -29.28
C ASN A 233 -11.82 -11.19 -30.50
N PHE A 234 -10.67 -10.54 -30.35
CA PHE A 234 -9.70 -10.36 -31.45
C PHE A 234 -9.15 -11.69 -31.95
N ARG A 235 -8.87 -12.62 -31.01
CA ARG A 235 -8.29 -13.92 -31.31
C ARG A 235 -9.19 -14.76 -32.20
N GLU A 236 -10.49 -14.78 -31.92
CA GLU A 236 -11.48 -15.51 -32.73
C GLU A 236 -11.50 -15.02 -34.19
N ILE A 237 -11.46 -13.70 -34.40
CA ILE A 237 -11.52 -13.10 -35.73
C ILE A 237 -10.22 -13.36 -36.50
N ILE A 238 -9.07 -13.16 -35.86
CA ILE A 238 -7.76 -13.33 -36.53
C ILE A 238 -7.47 -14.80 -36.88
N ASN A 239 -8.17 -15.75 -36.24
CA ASN A 239 -8.08 -17.17 -36.52
C ASN A 239 -8.92 -17.65 -37.71
N LYS A 240 -9.84 -16.84 -38.23
CA LYS A 240 -10.67 -17.25 -39.37
C LYS A 240 -9.81 -17.57 -40.59
N ASN A 241 -10.20 -18.60 -41.35
CA ASN A 241 -9.47 -19.02 -42.55
C ASN A 241 -9.79 -18.12 -43.76
N VAL A 242 -9.41 -16.84 -43.68
CA VAL A 242 -9.56 -15.83 -44.73
C VAL A 242 -8.27 -15.01 -44.86
N ASN A 243 -8.13 -14.24 -45.93
CA ASN A 243 -6.95 -13.40 -46.14
C ASN A 243 -6.82 -12.30 -45.06
N LEU A 244 -5.64 -11.70 -44.91
CA LEU A 244 -5.37 -10.70 -43.88
C LEU A 244 -6.27 -9.45 -43.99
N SER A 245 -6.50 -8.94 -45.20
CA SER A 245 -7.38 -7.77 -45.43
C SER A 245 -8.80 -8.03 -44.92
N ASN A 246 -9.35 -9.21 -45.19
CA ASN A 246 -10.64 -9.62 -44.68
C ASN A 246 -10.64 -9.76 -43.15
N LYS A 247 -9.55 -10.29 -42.55
CA LYS A 247 -9.44 -10.35 -41.08
C LYS A 247 -9.46 -8.97 -40.43
N GLU A 248 -8.68 -8.04 -40.98
CA GLU A 248 -8.65 -6.65 -40.52
C GLU A 248 -10.05 -6.00 -40.67
N ALA A 249 -10.71 -6.19 -41.81
CA ALA A 249 -12.05 -5.68 -42.07
C ALA A 249 -13.13 -6.27 -41.15
N LEU A 250 -13.08 -7.59 -40.90
CA LEU A 250 -13.99 -8.25 -39.96
C LEU A 250 -13.78 -7.75 -38.53
N PHE A 251 -12.53 -7.53 -38.10
CA PHE A 251 -12.24 -7.00 -36.79
C PHE A 251 -12.73 -5.56 -36.65
N ALA A 252 -12.41 -4.70 -37.61
CA ALA A 252 -12.86 -3.31 -37.63
C ALA A 252 -14.39 -3.20 -37.66
N SER A 253 -15.07 -4.05 -38.45
CA SER A 253 -16.52 -4.13 -38.46
C SER A 253 -17.09 -4.54 -37.10
N ALA A 254 -16.58 -5.63 -36.51
CA ALA A 254 -17.02 -6.11 -35.20
C ALA A 254 -16.81 -5.07 -34.09
N ALA A 255 -15.72 -4.29 -34.18
CA ALA A 255 -15.42 -3.23 -33.24
C ALA A 255 -16.17 -1.93 -33.52
N LEU A 256 -16.61 -1.60 -34.73
CA LEU A 256 -17.02 -0.21 -35.01
C LEU A 256 -18.46 -0.06 -35.48
N MET A 257 -19.12 -1.12 -35.94
CA MET A 257 -20.46 -1.03 -36.53
C MET A 257 -21.57 -0.64 -35.54
N SER A 258 -21.32 -0.72 -34.22
CA SER A 258 -22.26 -0.22 -33.21
C SER A 258 -22.12 1.28 -32.93
N ILE A 259 -20.97 1.88 -33.26
CA ILE A 259 -20.60 3.25 -32.90
C ILE A 259 -21.54 4.29 -33.50
N PRO A 260 -21.93 4.24 -34.80
CA PRO A 260 -22.86 5.22 -35.35
C PRO A 260 -24.22 5.24 -34.64
N ASN A 261 -24.75 4.07 -34.27
CA ASN A 261 -26.00 3.96 -33.51
C ASN A 261 -25.85 4.45 -32.06
N GLN A 262 -24.69 4.22 -31.43
CA GLN A 262 -24.40 4.75 -30.09
C GLN A 262 -24.28 6.28 -30.10
N TYR A 263 -23.61 6.84 -31.11
CA TYR A 263 -23.55 8.27 -31.36
C TYR A 263 -24.95 8.89 -31.56
N GLU A 264 -25.77 8.26 -32.41
CA GLU A 264 -27.15 8.70 -32.65
C GLU A 264 -27.99 8.69 -31.35
N LYS A 265 -27.82 7.67 -30.51
CA LYS A 265 -28.50 7.60 -29.21
C LYS A 265 -28.04 8.71 -28.26
N ALA A 266 -26.73 8.95 -28.15
CA ALA A 266 -26.20 10.05 -27.35
C ALA A 266 -26.73 11.42 -27.84
N SER A 267 -26.86 11.59 -29.16
CA SER A 267 -27.50 12.77 -29.75
C SER A 267 -28.97 12.90 -29.35
N ARG A 268 -29.75 11.83 -29.47
CA ARG A 268 -31.18 11.80 -29.09
C ARG A 268 -31.44 12.01 -27.61
N LEU A 269 -30.53 11.57 -26.74
CA LEU A 269 -30.57 11.80 -25.30
C LEU A 269 -30.21 13.26 -24.94
N GLY A 270 -29.70 14.05 -25.89
CA GLY A 270 -29.30 15.43 -25.65
C GLY A 270 -28.05 15.58 -24.80
N ILE A 271 -27.21 14.53 -24.69
CA ILE A 271 -26.00 14.53 -23.87
C ILE A 271 -24.74 14.97 -24.65
N LEU A 272 -24.83 15.09 -25.98
CA LEU A 272 -23.75 15.67 -26.80
C LEU A 272 -23.58 17.16 -26.50
N GLY A 273 -22.35 17.59 -26.29
CA GLY A 273 -22.00 18.98 -25.98
C GLY A 273 -22.43 19.44 -24.58
N GLN A 274 -22.78 18.51 -23.69
CA GLN A 274 -23.18 18.80 -22.31
C GLN A 274 -22.11 18.33 -21.32
N VAL A 275 -21.93 19.13 -20.26
CA VAL A 275 -21.07 18.82 -19.11
C VAL A 275 -21.93 18.50 -17.91
N THR A 276 -21.60 17.43 -17.18
CA THR A 276 -22.42 16.93 -16.07
C THR A 276 -22.02 17.53 -14.71
N GLY A 277 -20.75 17.95 -14.58
CA GLY A 277 -20.08 18.32 -13.33
C GLY A 277 -19.83 17.14 -12.37
N LYS A 278 -20.19 15.91 -12.76
CA LYS A 278 -20.18 14.73 -11.88
C LYS A 278 -18.97 13.82 -12.08
N ALA A 279 -18.21 13.99 -13.16
CA ALA A 279 -17.03 13.18 -13.43
C ALA A 279 -15.97 13.40 -12.34
N LYS A 280 -15.42 12.29 -11.82
CA LYS A 280 -14.27 12.34 -10.90
C LYS A 280 -13.07 12.88 -11.68
N LYS A 281 -12.41 13.90 -11.14
CA LYS A 281 -11.17 14.43 -11.73
C LYS A 281 -10.07 13.38 -11.58
N ILE A 282 -9.49 12.95 -12.70
CA ILE A 282 -8.41 11.96 -12.72
C ILE A 282 -7.08 12.67 -12.98
N ALA A 283 -6.13 12.45 -12.07
CA ALA A 283 -4.73 12.80 -12.24
C ALA A 283 -3.95 11.50 -12.54
N PRO A 284 -3.69 11.17 -13.82
CA PRO A 284 -2.97 9.95 -14.16
C PRO A 284 -1.53 9.99 -13.66
N ARG A 285 -0.95 8.83 -13.33
CA ARG A 285 0.48 8.73 -13.03
C ARG A 285 1.35 9.01 -14.27
N PRO A 286 2.61 9.43 -14.11
CA PRO A 286 3.56 9.43 -15.22
C PRO A 286 3.87 8.00 -15.70
N PRO A 287 4.33 7.81 -16.95
CA PRO A 287 4.72 6.51 -17.48
C PRO A 287 5.89 5.90 -16.70
N PRO A 288 5.93 4.57 -16.51
CA PRO A 288 7.05 3.89 -15.85
C PRO A 288 8.39 4.11 -16.57
N THR A 289 9.45 4.47 -15.83
CA THR A 289 10.81 4.67 -16.34
C THR A 289 11.71 3.47 -16.07
N SER A 290 12.80 3.32 -16.82
CA SER A 290 13.76 2.22 -16.71
C SER A 290 14.32 2.10 -15.29
N TYR A 291 14.11 0.91 -14.69
CA TYR A 291 14.65 0.55 -13.39
C TYR A 291 16.12 0.13 -13.52
N ASP A 292 17.03 0.79 -12.80
CA ASP A 292 18.41 0.33 -12.67
C ASP A 292 18.44 -1.07 -12.03
N HIS A 293 19.09 -2.01 -12.72
CA HIS A 293 18.92 -3.45 -12.56
C HIS A 293 19.55 -4.07 -11.29
N GLU A 294 20.08 -3.30 -10.35
CA GLU A 294 20.85 -3.82 -9.21
C GLU A 294 20.13 -3.83 -7.85
N ALA A 295 18.96 -3.18 -7.72
CA ALA A 295 18.18 -3.13 -6.45
C ALA A 295 17.20 -4.32 -6.27
N SER A 296 17.46 -5.45 -6.92
CA SER A 296 16.46 -6.41 -7.41
C SER A 296 15.81 -7.38 -6.42
N ASN A 297 15.87 -7.13 -5.10
CA ASN A 297 15.05 -7.89 -4.14
C ASN A 297 14.32 -7.03 -3.10
N LEU A 298 14.75 -5.78 -2.85
CA LEU A 298 14.05 -4.87 -1.91
C LEU A 298 12.76 -4.31 -2.51
N SER A 299 12.83 -3.78 -3.74
CA SER A 299 11.68 -3.14 -4.42
C SER A 299 10.55 -4.12 -4.77
N ARG A 300 10.86 -5.42 -4.85
CA ARG A 300 9.90 -6.50 -5.09
C ARG A 300 8.98 -6.76 -3.90
N ILE A 301 9.47 -6.51 -2.69
CA ILE A 301 8.66 -6.58 -1.47
C ILE A 301 7.94 -5.24 -1.29
N MET A 302 8.62 -4.10 -1.48
CA MET A 302 8.12 -2.76 -1.13
C MET A 302 6.85 -2.30 -1.88
N ASP A 303 6.54 -2.71 -3.11
CA ASP A 303 5.41 -2.10 -3.86
C ASP A 303 4.03 -2.74 -3.63
N SER A 304 3.92 -4.07 -3.42
CA SER A 304 2.65 -4.65 -2.90
C SER A 304 2.52 -4.42 -1.39
N SER A 305 3.66 -4.25 -0.73
CA SER A 305 3.76 -3.82 0.66
C SER A 305 3.27 -2.38 0.80
N ALA A 306 3.57 -1.45 -0.11
CA ALA A 306 3.30 -0.04 0.10
C ALA A 306 1.83 0.28 0.44
N MET A 307 0.86 -0.40 -0.16
CA MET A 307 -0.54 -0.26 0.25
C MET A 307 -0.83 -0.92 1.62
N ILE A 308 -0.29 -2.12 1.85
CA ILE A 308 -0.39 -2.83 3.14
C ILE A 308 0.14 -1.95 4.27
N PHE A 309 1.36 -1.40 4.12
CA PHE A 309 2.01 -0.56 5.13
C PHE A 309 1.35 0.82 5.24
N LYS A 310 0.74 1.36 4.17
CA LYS A 310 -0.14 2.55 4.25
C LYS A 310 -1.41 2.31 5.06
N SER A 311 -1.92 1.09 5.06
CA SER A 311 -3.12 0.68 5.81
C SER A 311 -2.79 -0.11 7.08
N SER A 312 -1.53 -0.15 7.49
CA SER A 312 -1.07 -0.85 8.70
C SER A 312 -0.59 0.16 9.73
N ASN A 313 -0.86 -0.13 10.99
CA ASN A 313 -0.32 0.62 12.12
C ASN A 313 0.79 -0.19 12.79
N LEU A 314 1.72 0.49 13.47
CA LEU A 314 2.82 -0.15 14.18
C LEU A 314 2.69 0.04 15.69
N ILE A 315 3.00 -1.00 16.46
CA ILE A 315 3.12 -0.97 17.92
C ILE A 315 4.52 -1.50 18.27
N LEU A 316 5.22 -0.84 19.19
CA LEU A 316 6.53 -1.29 19.67
C LEU A 316 6.45 -1.77 21.11
N GLY A 317 6.98 -2.97 21.34
CA GLY A 317 7.24 -3.54 22.67
C GLY A 317 8.74 -3.70 22.89
N ILE A 318 9.28 -3.08 23.93
CA ILE A 318 10.70 -3.12 24.28
C ILE A 318 10.88 -3.93 25.57
N ASP A 319 11.65 -5.00 25.47
CA ASP A 319 12.06 -5.82 26.59
C ASP A 319 13.07 -5.06 27.46
N PHE A 320 12.78 -4.91 28.75
CA PHE A 320 13.65 -4.33 29.78
C PHE A 320 13.98 -5.35 30.88
N THR A 321 14.04 -6.63 30.53
CA THR A 321 14.46 -7.68 31.46
C THR A 321 15.95 -7.66 31.71
N LYS A 322 16.35 -8.22 32.87
CA LYS A 322 17.72 -8.21 33.36
C LYS A 322 18.68 -9.02 32.50
N SER A 323 18.20 -9.97 31.68
CA SER A 323 19.05 -10.75 30.78
C SER A 323 19.86 -9.91 29.82
N ASN A 324 19.35 -8.73 29.46
CA ASN A 324 20.03 -7.74 28.66
C ASN A 324 21.37 -7.27 29.24
N GLU A 325 21.66 -7.47 30.52
CA GLU A 325 22.95 -7.17 31.13
C GLU A 325 24.07 -8.10 30.64
N TRP A 326 23.75 -9.37 30.33
CA TRP A 326 24.74 -10.40 30.00
C TRP A 326 24.61 -10.99 28.60
N THR A 327 23.48 -10.82 27.92
CA THR A 327 23.25 -11.31 26.55
C THR A 327 23.91 -10.46 25.47
N GLY A 328 24.67 -9.41 25.83
CA GLY A 328 25.58 -8.69 24.94
C GLY A 328 27.04 -9.14 25.04
N LYS A 329 27.32 -10.26 25.72
CA LYS A 329 28.68 -10.74 25.99
C LYS A 329 29.52 -10.91 24.72
N VAL A 330 28.95 -11.54 23.70
CA VAL A 330 29.62 -11.82 22.42
C VAL A 330 29.23 -10.80 21.36
N SER A 331 27.94 -10.54 21.21
CA SER A 331 27.35 -9.72 20.14
C SER A 331 27.50 -8.22 20.37
N PHE A 332 27.79 -7.79 21.59
CA PHE A 332 27.87 -6.38 21.94
C PHE A 332 29.02 -6.06 22.91
N ASN A 333 30.19 -6.66 22.66
CA ASN A 333 31.45 -6.34 23.34
C ASN A 333 31.39 -6.40 24.88
N ASN A 334 30.67 -7.37 25.44
CA ASN A 334 30.51 -7.52 26.89
C ASN A 334 29.90 -6.29 27.58
N GLN A 335 29.02 -5.60 26.87
CA GLN A 335 28.18 -4.53 27.40
C GLN A 335 26.73 -5.01 27.48
N SER A 336 25.94 -4.34 28.33
CA SER A 336 24.49 -4.53 28.30
C SER A 336 23.94 -4.11 26.94
N LEU A 337 22.95 -4.85 26.43
CA LEU A 337 22.26 -4.53 25.17
C LEU A 337 21.51 -3.19 25.22
N HIS A 338 21.25 -2.64 26.41
CA HIS A 338 20.69 -1.30 26.60
C HIS A 338 21.73 -0.20 26.78
N THR A 339 23.03 -0.51 26.82
CA THR A 339 24.08 0.51 27.04
C THR A 339 23.95 1.64 26.00
N ILE A 340 23.85 2.89 26.46
CA ILE A 340 23.83 4.07 25.58
C ILE A 340 25.26 4.55 25.40
N GLY A 341 25.77 4.45 24.17
CA GLY A 341 27.13 4.86 23.81
C GLY A 341 27.17 5.77 22.58
N THR A 342 28.37 5.96 22.04
CA THR A 342 28.60 6.70 20.79
C THR A 342 28.05 5.97 19.56
N SER A 343 27.96 4.65 19.63
CA SER A 343 27.37 3.80 18.61
C SER A 343 26.02 3.27 19.10
N PRO A 344 25.02 3.10 18.21
CA PRO A 344 23.71 2.59 18.59
C PRO A 344 23.80 1.15 19.09
N ASN A 345 23.16 0.87 20.21
CA ASN A 345 22.99 -0.49 20.72
C ASN A 345 21.99 -1.30 19.87
N PRO A 346 21.91 -2.64 20.02
CA PRO A 346 21.08 -3.47 19.15
C PRO A 346 19.60 -3.07 19.10
N TYR A 347 19.01 -2.64 20.23
CA TYR A 347 17.64 -2.09 20.24
C TYR A 347 17.53 -0.83 19.39
N GLN A 348 18.45 0.13 19.54
CA GLN A 348 18.48 1.35 18.71
C GLN A 348 18.65 1.04 17.23
N GLN A 349 19.46 0.03 16.88
CA GLN A 349 19.65 -0.39 15.49
C GLN A 349 18.36 -0.96 14.90
N VAL A 350 17.67 -1.85 15.63
CA VAL A 350 16.38 -2.41 15.18
C VAL A 350 15.34 -1.30 14.99
N ILE A 351 15.17 -0.41 15.98
CA ILE A 351 14.24 0.72 15.91
C ILE A 351 14.56 1.61 14.71
N SER A 352 15.85 1.91 14.48
CA SER A 352 16.28 2.76 13.36
C SER A 352 15.98 2.12 12.01
N ILE A 353 16.29 0.83 11.82
CA ILE A 353 16.10 0.14 10.53
C ILE A 353 14.60 -0.06 10.25
N ILE A 354 13.82 -0.46 11.25
CA ILE A 354 12.35 -0.53 11.10
C ILE A 354 11.80 0.85 10.79
N GLY A 355 12.27 1.89 11.48
CA GLY A 355 11.85 3.27 11.25
C GLY A 355 12.12 3.78 9.85
N SER A 356 13.36 3.59 9.36
CA SER A 356 13.71 3.95 7.99
C SER A 356 12.92 3.15 6.97
N THR A 357 12.60 1.89 7.27
CA THR A 357 11.80 1.03 6.39
C THR A 357 10.34 1.48 6.37
N TRP A 358 9.75 1.74 7.53
CA TRP A 358 8.33 2.09 7.69
C TRP A 358 8.01 3.50 7.18
N ALA A 359 8.92 4.46 7.39
CA ALA A 359 8.80 5.83 6.89
C ALA A 359 8.72 5.92 5.36
N THR A 360 9.16 4.88 4.62
CA THR A 360 9.00 4.86 3.15
C THR A 360 7.55 4.72 2.68
N PHE A 361 6.60 4.39 3.58
CA PHE A 361 5.24 4.05 3.20
C PHE A 361 4.17 5.08 3.58
N GLY A 362 4.40 6.02 4.50
CA GLY A 362 3.35 6.99 4.88
C GLY A 362 3.86 8.22 5.62
N GLU A 363 3.07 9.29 5.57
CA GLU A 363 3.30 10.55 6.29
C GLU A 363 2.40 10.57 7.53
N GLU A 364 3.03 10.76 8.71
CA GLU A 364 2.49 10.71 10.08
C GLU A 364 2.33 9.31 10.70
N ASN A 365 3.39 8.82 11.36
CA ASN A 365 3.39 7.55 12.11
C ASN A 365 3.20 7.83 13.61
N VAL A 366 1.99 7.65 14.12
CA VAL A 366 1.72 7.62 15.56
C VAL A 366 1.96 6.19 16.05
N ILE A 367 2.95 6.00 16.93
CA ILE A 367 3.47 4.68 17.32
C ILE A 367 3.30 4.48 18.84
N PRO A 368 2.30 3.69 19.27
CA PRO A 368 2.22 3.24 20.66
C PRO A 368 3.48 2.45 21.03
N CYS A 369 4.17 2.87 22.09
CA CYS A 369 5.41 2.27 22.55
C CYS A 369 5.29 1.85 24.02
N PHE A 370 5.64 0.59 24.28
CA PHE A 370 5.56 -0.03 25.59
C PHE A 370 6.91 -0.61 26.01
N GLY A 371 7.23 -0.51 27.30
CA GLY A 371 8.26 -1.32 27.95
C GLY A 371 7.64 -2.40 28.83
N PHE A 372 8.31 -3.55 28.94
CA PHE A 372 7.89 -4.65 29.79
C PHE A 372 9.09 -5.41 30.37
N GLY A 373 8.90 -6.15 31.45
CA GLY A 373 9.96 -6.97 32.04
C GLY A 373 10.95 -6.21 32.93
N ASP A 374 10.73 -4.93 33.16
CA ASP A 374 11.45 -4.19 34.19
C ASP A 374 10.99 -4.63 35.60
N LYS A 375 11.67 -4.17 36.65
CA LYS A 375 11.37 -4.56 38.03
C LYS A 375 9.97 -4.15 38.51
N ILE A 376 9.37 -3.14 37.88
CA ILE A 376 8.02 -2.67 38.24
C ILE A 376 6.97 -3.50 37.51
N THR A 377 7.11 -3.70 36.19
CA THR A 377 6.10 -4.43 35.39
C THR A 377 6.21 -5.95 35.49
N ASN A 378 7.40 -6.48 35.74
CA ASN A 378 7.71 -7.91 35.75
C ASN A 378 7.11 -8.62 34.50
N ASP A 379 6.46 -9.77 34.68
CA ASP A 379 5.81 -10.54 33.61
C ASP A 379 4.30 -10.28 33.48
N GLN A 380 3.76 -9.27 34.16
CA GLN A 380 2.31 -9.06 34.33
C GLN A 380 1.77 -7.81 33.62
N GLU A 381 2.58 -6.75 33.51
CA GLU A 381 2.12 -5.45 33.04
C GLU A 381 3.05 -4.87 31.95
N VAL A 382 2.65 -3.73 31.39
CA VAL A 382 3.50 -2.90 30.54
C VAL A 382 3.49 -1.46 31.05
N PHE A 383 4.52 -0.69 30.73
CA PHE A 383 4.52 0.77 30.90
C PHE A 383 4.55 1.47 29.55
N SER A 384 3.88 2.61 29.42
CA SER A 384 3.90 3.45 28.22
C SER A 384 5.14 4.36 28.20
N PHE A 385 5.56 4.80 27.02
CA PHE A 385 6.70 5.72 26.90
C PHE A 385 6.38 7.17 27.34
N TYR A 386 5.11 7.50 27.50
CA TYR A 386 4.59 8.76 28.02
C TYR A 386 3.63 8.54 29.20
N ASP A 387 3.60 9.50 30.12
CA ASP A 387 2.75 9.46 31.33
C ASP A 387 1.25 9.54 31.01
N ASP A 388 0.88 10.19 29.92
CA ASP A 388 -0.51 10.38 29.48
C ASP A 388 -0.99 9.31 28.49
N GLU A 389 -0.23 8.22 28.35
CA GLU A 389 -0.47 7.13 27.41
C GLU A 389 -0.43 7.56 25.93
N SER A 390 0.09 8.76 25.63
CA SER A 390 0.25 9.21 24.26
C SER A 390 1.27 8.36 23.50
N SER A 391 1.08 8.32 22.18
CA SER A 391 1.93 7.58 21.25
C SER A 391 3.03 8.49 20.69
N CYS A 392 4.19 7.92 20.36
CA CYS A 392 5.29 8.66 19.76
C CYS A 392 4.96 9.09 18.32
N CYS A 393 5.32 10.32 17.93
CA CYS A 393 5.19 10.80 16.56
C CYS A 393 6.49 10.53 15.77
N GLY A 394 6.58 9.33 15.20
CA GLY A 394 7.71 8.87 14.39
C GLY A 394 8.87 8.29 15.20
N PHE A 395 9.80 7.65 14.49
CA PHE A 395 10.85 6.84 15.11
C PHE A 395 11.99 7.64 15.77
N ASP A 396 12.18 8.91 15.37
CA ASP A 396 13.13 9.80 16.05
C ASP A 396 12.69 10.05 17.50
N GLU A 397 11.38 10.21 17.71
CA GLU A 397 10.80 10.38 19.03
C GLU A 397 10.85 9.09 19.84
N VAL A 398 10.55 7.94 19.21
CA VAL A 398 10.73 6.61 19.84
C VAL A 398 12.16 6.45 20.36
N LEU A 399 13.17 6.77 19.55
CA LEU A 399 14.58 6.70 19.94
C LEU A 399 14.92 7.69 21.06
N GLY A 400 14.33 8.89 21.04
CA GLY A 400 14.48 9.88 22.11
C GLY A 400 13.93 9.38 23.45
N CYS A 401 12.70 8.88 23.44
CA CYS A 401 12.03 8.31 24.61
C CYS A 401 12.78 7.08 25.13
N TYR A 402 13.18 6.16 24.26
CA TYR A 402 13.99 5.00 24.63
C TYR A 402 15.28 5.40 25.35
N ARG A 403 16.06 6.35 24.79
CA ARG A 403 17.33 6.82 25.40
C ARG A 403 17.12 7.45 26.78
N ARG A 404 15.97 8.08 27.01
CA ARG A 404 15.59 8.67 28.30
C ARG A 404 15.20 7.58 29.30
N ILE A 405 14.30 6.68 28.92
CA ILE A 405 13.76 5.62 29.79
C ILE A 405 14.86 4.66 30.26
N VAL A 406 15.76 4.26 29.35
CA VAL A 406 16.87 3.35 29.66
C VAL A 406 17.76 3.85 30.81
N GLN A 407 17.84 5.16 31.02
CA GLN A 407 18.65 5.74 32.11
C GLN A 407 18.02 5.55 33.50
N TYR A 408 16.70 5.30 33.56
CA TYR A 408 15.93 5.25 34.81
C TYR A 408 15.29 3.89 35.08
N VAL A 409 15.15 3.05 34.05
CA VAL A 409 14.55 1.71 34.19
C VAL A 409 15.47 0.78 34.99
N GLU A 410 14.92 0.14 36.01
CA GLU A 410 15.60 -0.95 36.71
C GLU A 410 15.24 -2.28 36.03
N LEU A 411 16.20 -2.91 35.38
CA LEU A 411 15.96 -4.16 34.65
C LEU A 411 15.50 -5.28 35.59
N GLY A 412 14.46 -6.01 35.20
CA GLY A 412 13.75 -6.96 36.06
C GLY A 412 13.50 -8.33 35.41
N GLY A 413 12.32 -8.88 35.67
CA GLY A 413 11.86 -10.16 35.13
C GLY A 413 10.78 -10.76 36.03
N PRO A 414 10.26 -11.95 35.71
CA PRO A 414 10.60 -12.80 34.58
C PRO A 414 10.08 -12.27 33.24
N THR A 415 10.47 -12.91 32.14
CA THR A 415 10.12 -12.50 30.77
C THR A 415 8.86 -13.23 30.30
N SER A 416 7.82 -12.47 29.96
CA SER A 416 6.59 -12.93 29.29
C SER A 416 6.19 -11.94 28.20
N PHE A 417 5.72 -12.44 27.06
CA PHE A 417 5.19 -11.58 26.00
C PHE A 417 3.70 -11.28 26.17
N ALA A 418 3.03 -11.95 27.12
CA ALA A 418 1.60 -11.81 27.32
C ALA A 418 1.15 -10.36 27.57
N PRO A 419 1.77 -9.58 28.47
CA PRO A 419 1.29 -8.23 28.78
C PRO A 419 1.32 -7.30 27.57
N VAL A 420 2.39 -7.37 26.76
CA VAL A 420 2.54 -6.52 25.58
C VAL A 420 1.66 -6.98 24.40
N ILE A 421 1.41 -8.28 24.27
CA ILE A 421 0.45 -8.81 23.29
C ILE A 421 -0.97 -8.36 23.67
N GLU A 422 -1.35 -8.45 24.95
CA GLU A 422 -2.66 -8.01 25.43
C GLU A 422 -2.87 -6.50 25.24
N ALA A 423 -1.84 -5.68 25.49
CA ALA A 423 -1.87 -4.25 25.20
C ALA A 423 -2.10 -3.96 23.70
N ALA A 424 -1.47 -4.74 22.82
CA ALA A 424 -1.68 -4.61 21.38
C ALA A 424 -3.08 -5.03 20.94
N ILE A 425 -3.64 -6.09 21.52
CA ILE A 425 -5.02 -6.52 21.26
C ILE A 425 -6.01 -5.43 21.65
N ASP A 426 -5.84 -4.79 22.81
CA ASP A 426 -6.67 -3.66 23.24
C ASP A 426 -6.61 -2.49 22.24
N ILE A 427 -5.42 -2.15 21.73
CA ILE A 427 -5.27 -1.11 20.70
C ILE A 427 -6.00 -1.50 19.41
N VAL A 428 -5.84 -2.74 18.95
CA VAL A 428 -6.52 -3.23 17.74
C VAL A 428 -8.04 -3.15 17.90
N GLU A 429 -8.57 -3.57 19.03
CA GLU A 429 -10.00 -3.48 19.33
C GLU A 429 -10.48 -2.01 19.34
N ARG A 430 -9.77 -1.12 20.04
CA ARG A 430 -10.10 0.32 20.11
C ARG A 430 -9.99 1.03 18.76
N SER A 431 -9.15 0.53 17.85
CA SER A 431 -9.02 1.07 16.50
C SER A 431 -10.18 0.71 15.55
N GLY A 432 -11.12 -0.13 16.00
CA GLY A 432 -12.19 -0.66 15.15
C GLY A 432 -11.74 -1.83 14.27
N GLY A 433 -10.72 -2.58 14.71
CA GLY A 433 -10.18 -3.70 13.94
C GLY A 433 -9.29 -3.29 12.77
N GLN A 434 -8.57 -2.17 12.89
CA GLN A 434 -7.52 -1.84 11.91
C GLN A 434 -6.34 -2.80 12.08
N PHE A 435 -5.63 -3.07 10.99
CA PHE A 435 -4.48 -3.96 11.03
C PHE A 435 -3.32 -3.31 11.79
N HIS A 436 -2.76 -4.03 12.76
CA HIS A 436 -1.58 -3.60 13.50
C HIS A 436 -0.45 -4.63 13.41
N VAL A 437 0.78 -4.13 13.43
CA VAL A 437 2.00 -4.92 13.55
C VAL A 437 2.64 -4.60 14.90
N LEU A 438 2.55 -5.55 15.83
CA LEU A 438 3.30 -5.51 17.07
C LEU A 438 4.72 -6.03 16.82
N VAL A 439 5.71 -5.17 17.03
CA VAL A 439 7.12 -5.55 17.01
C VAL A 439 7.62 -5.63 18.44
N ILE A 440 8.00 -6.83 18.88
CA ILE A 440 8.61 -7.06 20.18
C ILE A 440 10.12 -7.17 19.96
N ILE A 441 10.90 -6.23 20.48
CA ILE A 441 12.36 -6.33 20.47
C ILE A 441 12.78 -6.91 21.81
N ALA A 442 13.42 -8.08 21.78
CA ALA A 442 13.76 -8.83 22.99
C ALA A 442 15.11 -9.53 22.83
N ASP A 443 15.79 -9.79 23.94
CA ASP A 443 17.08 -10.49 23.92
C ASP A 443 16.96 -12.02 23.84
N GLY A 444 15.72 -12.49 23.72
CA GLY A 444 15.36 -13.85 23.46
C GLY A 444 15.45 -14.71 24.70
N GLN A 445 14.33 -14.78 25.43
CA GLN A 445 13.96 -15.87 26.33
C GLN A 445 12.62 -15.56 27.00
N VAL A 446 11.56 -16.30 26.71
CA VAL A 446 10.45 -16.40 27.67
C VAL A 446 10.97 -17.23 28.84
N THR A 447 10.77 -16.76 30.07
CA THR A 447 11.40 -17.42 31.23
C THR A 447 10.96 -18.87 31.34
N ARG A 448 11.91 -19.80 31.31
CA ARG A 448 11.66 -21.24 31.50
C ARG A 448 11.88 -21.61 32.98
N SER A 449 11.17 -22.61 33.47
CA SER A 449 11.47 -23.16 34.79
C SER A 449 12.73 -24.03 34.69
N VAL A 450 13.68 -23.82 35.60
CA VAL A 450 14.95 -24.56 35.68
C VAL A 450 14.73 -26.07 35.95
N ASN A 451 13.52 -26.45 36.38
CA ASN A 451 13.15 -27.81 36.79
C ASN A 451 12.19 -28.53 35.82
N THR A 452 11.76 -27.90 34.72
CA THR A 452 10.85 -28.51 33.76
C THR A 452 11.59 -29.29 32.67
N SER A 453 11.22 -30.55 32.46
CA SER A 453 11.68 -31.32 31.28
C SER A 453 11.41 -30.54 29.99
N ASP A 454 12.18 -30.79 28.92
CA ASP A 454 12.09 -30.05 27.64
C ASP A 454 10.68 -30.04 27.00
N LYS A 455 9.76 -30.88 27.48
CA LYS A 455 8.37 -30.99 27.04
C LYS A 455 7.35 -30.20 27.86
N ALA A 456 7.69 -29.76 29.08
CA ALA A 456 6.76 -28.99 29.92
C ALA A 456 6.91 -27.48 29.65
N LEU A 457 5.80 -26.76 29.70
CA LEU A 457 5.74 -25.30 29.59
C LEU A 457 6.00 -24.69 30.98
N SER A 458 6.73 -23.58 31.04
CA SER A 458 6.71 -22.71 32.23
C SER A 458 5.43 -21.89 32.28
N GLU A 459 5.11 -21.30 33.42
CA GLU A 459 3.98 -20.38 33.58
C GLU A 459 4.04 -19.23 32.56
N GLN A 460 5.21 -18.63 32.36
CA GLN A 460 5.40 -17.55 31.39
C GLN A 460 5.24 -18.02 29.94
N GLU A 461 5.68 -19.24 29.62
CA GLU A 461 5.43 -19.84 28.30
C GLU A 461 3.94 -20.11 28.08
N GLU A 462 3.23 -20.67 29.07
CA GLU A 462 1.79 -20.95 28.98
C GLU A 462 0.98 -19.67 28.76
N ILE A 463 1.21 -18.64 29.55
CA ILE A 463 0.48 -17.37 29.46
C ILE A 463 0.82 -16.67 28.13
N SER A 464 2.10 -16.66 27.71
CA SER A 464 2.49 -16.10 26.41
C SER A 464 1.81 -16.82 25.25
N ILE A 465 1.76 -18.16 25.26
CA ILE A 465 1.07 -18.95 24.24
C ILE A 465 -0.43 -18.64 24.24
N ALA A 466 -1.06 -18.56 25.42
CA ALA A 466 -2.47 -18.23 25.55
C ALA A 466 -2.80 -16.86 24.94
N SER A 467 -1.99 -15.83 25.20
CA SER A 467 -2.19 -14.50 24.60
C SER A 467 -1.95 -14.49 23.09
N ILE A 468 -1.00 -15.27 22.56
CA ILE A 468 -0.81 -15.40 21.10
C ILE A 468 -2.02 -16.12 20.46
N LEU A 469 -2.56 -17.17 21.08
CA LEU A 469 -3.77 -17.85 20.60
C LEU A 469 -4.97 -16.91 20.65
N TYR A 470 -5.09 -16.10 21.70
CA TYR A 470 -6.15 -15.11 21.80
C TYR A 470 -6.04 -14.01 20.73
N ALA A 471 -4.82 -13.57 20.43
CA ALA A 471 -4.52 -12.59 19.37
C ALA A 471 -4.94 -13.06 17.98
N SER A 472 -5.04 -14.38 17.71
CA SER A 472 -5.42 -14.89 16.38
C SER A 472 -6.85 -14.56 15.96
N SER A 473 -7.68 -14.05 16.89
CA SER A 473 -9.03 -13.56 16.59
C SER A 473 -9.06 -12.10 16.13
N TYR A 474 -7.90 -11.44 16.04
CA TYR A 474 -7.76 -10.02 15.77
C TYR A 474 -6.87 -9.80 14.53
N PRO A 475 -7.03 -8.67 13.81
CA PRO A 475 -6.15 -8.28 12.72
C PRO A 475 -4.79 -7.77 13.25
N LEU A 476 -4.04 -8.64 13.91
CA LEU A 476 -2.78 -8.36 14.58
C LEU A 476 -1.68 -9.28 14.05
N SER A 477 -0.56 -8.69 13.62
CA SER A 477 0.69 -9.39 13.33
C SER A 477 1.66 -9.22 14.50
N ILE A 478 2.29 -10.30 14.96
CA ILE A 478 3.27 -10.29 16.05
C ILE A 478 4.64 -10.71 15.48
N ILE A 479 5.60 -9.79 15.50
CA ILE A 479 6.96 -10.04 15.04
C ILE A 479 7.92 -9.84 16.22
N VAL A 480 8.58 -10.92 16.64
CA VAL A 480 9.62 -10.88 17.68
C VAL A 480 10.98 -10.75 17.01
N VAL A 481 11.69 -9.67 17.30
CA VAL A 481 13.04 -9.39 16.82
C VAL A 481 14.04 -9.70 17.93
N GLY A 482 14.81 -10.77 17.72
CA GLY A 482 15.81 -11.24 18.66
C GLY A 482 17.14 -10.49 18.55
N VAL A 483 17.53 -9.79 19.61
CA VAL A 483 18.83 -9.10 19.74
C VAL A 483 19.74 -9.78 20.77
N GLY A 484 21.06 -9.63 20.69
CA GLY A 484 21.97 -10.27 21.65
C GLY A 484 22.37 -11.72 21.29
N ASP A 485 22.94 -12.42 22.27
CA ASP A 485 23.65 -13.69 22.09
C ASP A 485 22.71 -14.91 21.95
N GLY A 486 21.44 -14.79 22.34
CA GLY A 486 20.49 -15.91 22.45
C GLY A 486 20.65 -16.68 23.79
N PRO A 487 20.37 -18.00 23.84
CA PRO A 487 20.26 -18.94 22.71
C PRO A 487 18.94 -18.88 21.95
N TRP A 488 19.03 -18.81 20.62
CA TRP A 488 17.87 -18.71 19.73
C TRP A 488 17.16 -20.03 19.45
N ASP A 489 17.70 -21.16 19.92
CA ASP A 489 17.03 -22.45 19.79
C ASP A 489 15.86 -22.60 20.78
N ASP A 490 15.91 -21.90 21.91
CA ASP A 490 14.81 -21.90 22.88
C ASP A 490 13.58 -21.16 22.35
N ILE A 491 13.75 -20.08 21.58
CA ILE A 491 12.61 -19.43 20.94
C ILE A 491 12.04 -20.29 19.80
N LYS A 492 12.86 -21.07 19.07
CA LYS A 492 12.35 -22.07 18.12
C LYS A 492 11.57 -23.17 18.81
N LYS A 493 12.05 -23.66 19.96
CA LYS A 493 11.32 -24.63 20.80
C LYS A 493 10.00 -24.04 21.27
N PHE A 494 9.99 -22.80 21.78
CA PHE A 494 8.79 -22.08 22.17
C PHE A 494 7.78 -21.99 21.02
N VAL A 495 8.22 -21.53 19.84
CA VAL A 495 7.36 -21.48 18.63
C VAL A 495 6.81 -22.87 18.28
N GLY A 496 7.62 -23.92 18.39
CA GLY A 496 7.18 -25.30 18.15
C GLY A 496 6.15 -25.83 19.17
N LYS A 497 6.01 -25.21 20.35
CA LYS A 497 4.99 -25.55 21.35
C LYS A 497 3.65 -24.85 21.11
N ILE A 498 3.62 -23.84 20.24
CA ILE A 498 2.39 -23.13 19.92
C ILE A 498 1.48 -24.05 19.09
N PRO A 499 0.22 -24.28 19.50
CA PRO A 499 -0.71 -25.13 18.75
C PRO A 499 -0.91 -24.66 17.31
N ALA A 500 -1.22 -25.60 16.42
CA ALA A 500 -1.60 -25.28 15.05
C ALA A 500 -2.86 -24.39 15.03
N ARG A 501 -2.84 -23.40 14.13
CA ARG A 501 -3.91 -22.40 13.95
C ARG A 501 -4.30 -22.34 12.48
N GLU A 502 -5.45 -21.75 12.20
CA GLU A 502 -5.92 -21.57 10.81
C GLU A 502 -4.99 -20.67 9.99
N PHE A 503 -4.31 -19.72 10.63
CA PHE A 503 -3.19 -18.98 10.05
C PHE A 503 -2.14 -18.64 11.11
N ASP A 504 -0.91 -18.44 10.67
CA ASP A 504 0.18 -18.00 11.54
C ASP A 504 0.25 -16.48 11.56
N LEU A 505 0.25 -15.90 12.76
CA LEU A 505 0.39 -14.46 13.01
C LEU A 505 1.65 -14.11 13.79
N PHE A 506 2.43 -15.12 14.20
CA PHE A 506 3.57 -14.97 15.08
C PHE A 506 4.83 -15.39 14.33
N GLN A 507 5.79 -14.47 14.22
CA GLN A 507 7.05 -14.76 13.53
C GLN A 507 8.25 -14.24 14.32
N PHE A 508 9.33 -15.03 14.31
CA PHE A 508 10.60 -14.66 14.93
C PHE A 508 11.64 -14.28 13.87
N ILE A 509 12.39 -13.20 14.10
CA ILE A 509 13.50 -12.75 13.26
C ILE A 509 14.76 -12.62 14.14
N ASN A 510 15.79 -13.40 13.82
CA ASN A 510 17.08 -13.34 14.51
C ASN A 510 17.93 -12.18 13.96
N PHE A 511 17.87 -11.02 14.62
CA PHE A 511 18.59 -9.82 14.19
C PHE A 511 20.10 -10.01 14.32
N THR A 512 20.56 -10.58 15.44
CA THR A 512 21.99 -10.82 15.68
C THR A 512 22.61 -11.72 14.61
N GLU A 513 21.91 -12.79 14.20
CA GLU A 513 22.39 -13.67 13.14
C GLU A 513 22.55 -12.92 11.80
N ILE A 514 21.59 -12.07 11.44
CA ILE A 514 21.67 -11.25 10.22
C ILE A 514 22.85 -10.28 10.31
N MET A 515 23.01 -9.62 11.45
CA MET A 515 24.07 -8.64 11.66
C MET A 515 25.48 -9.26 11.75
N ASN A 516 25.58 -10.55 12.05
CA ASN A 516 26.85 -11.29 12.05
C ASN A 516 27.31 -11.80 10.68
N LYS A 517 26.49 -11.69 9.62
CA LYS A 517 26.87 -12.19 8.28
C LYS A 517 28.05 -11.42 7.68
N THR A 518 28.88 -12.07 6.86
CA THR A 518 30.02 -11.43 6.19
C THR A 518 29.57 -10.65 4.95
N MET A 519 29.04 -9.44 5.15
CA MET A 519 28.65 -8.49 4.10
C MET A 519 28.62 -7.04 4.62
N THR A 520 28.39 -6.08 3.73
CA THR A 520 28.31 -4.65 4.10
C THR A 520 27.13 -4.38 5.04
N LEU A 521 27.25 -3.36 5.90
CA LEU A 521 26.19 -2.96 6.83
C LEU A 521 24.85 -2.71 6.12
N SER A 522 24.88 -1.91 5.04
CA SER A 522 23.69 -1.65 4.21
C SER A 522 23.02 -2.92 3.67
N LYS A 523 23.80 -3.97 3.31
CA LYS A 523 23.21 -5.26 2.88
C LYS A 523 22.57 -6.02 4.05
N LYS A 524 23.12 -5.93 5.27
CA LYS A 524 22.53 -6.54 6.47
C LYS A 524 21.23 -5.86 6.86
N GLU A 525 21.22 -4.52 6.87
CA GLU A 525 20.04 -3.70 7.13
C GLU A 525 18.93 -4.01 6.13
N ALA A 526 19.27 -4.06 4.84
CA ALA A 526 18.37 -4.47 3.76
C ALA A 526 17.80 -5.88 3.95
N LEU A 527 18.62 -6.86 4.37
CA LEU A 527 18.15 -8.22 4.65
C LEU A 527 17.16 -8.26 5.82
N PHE A 528 17.45 -7.53 6.89
CA PHE A 528 16.55 -7.44 8.04
C PHE A 528 15.23 -6.75 7.67
N ALA A 529 15.29 -5.60 6.98
CA ALA A 529 14.11 -4.91 6.48
C ALA A 529 13.25 -5.82 5.58
N ASN A 530 13.87 -6.57 4.67
CA ASN A 530 13.15 -7.52 3.82
C ASN A 530 12.47 -8.64 4.60
N ALA A 531 13.16 -9.21 5.60
CA ALA A 531 12.57 -10.23 6.46
C ALA A 531 11.33 -9.65 7.17
N PHE A 532 11.48 -8.49 7.81
CA PHE A 532 10.38 -7.80 8.48
C PHE A 532 9.18 -7.53 7.55
N LEU A 533 9.44 -6.97 6.37
CA LEU A 533 8.39 -6.63 5.40
C LEU A 533 7.66 -7.85 4.86
N LYS A 534 8.41 -8.93 4.58
CA LYS A 534 7.87 -10.19 4.07
C LYS A 534 6.86 -10.80 5.04
N GLU A 535 7.22 -10.88 6.32
CA GLU A 535 6.40 -11.53 7.34
C GLU A 535 5.14 -10.71 7.63
N THR A 536 5.28 -9.38 7.74
CA THR A 536 4.14 -8.47 7.83
C THR A 536 3.16 -8.65 6.67
N THR A 537 3.68 -8.76 5.44
CA THR A 537 2.87 -8.95 4.23
C THR A 537 2.10 -10.27 4.25
N ILE A 538 2.73 -11.34 4.75
CA ILE A 538 2.09 -12.66 4.88
C ILE A 538 0.93 -12.57 5.88
N HIS A 539 1.18 -12.01 7.06
CA HIS A 539 0.16 -11.89 8.10
C HIS A 539 -1.00 -10.97 7.68
N TYR A 540 -0.73 -9.86 7.00
CA TYR A 540 -1.79 -8.99 6.48
C TYR A 540 -2.71 -9.73 5.50
N LYS A 541 -2.12 -10.48 4.56
CA LYS A 541 -2.90 -11.26 3.59
C LYS A 541 -3.76 -12.32 4.28
N ALA A 542 -3.23 -12.99 5.30
CA ALA A 542 -4.00 -13.91 6.12
C ALA A 542 -5.16 -13.19 6.82
N ALA A 543 -4.92 -12.04 7.47
CA ALA A 543 -5.97 -11.26 8.11
C ALA A 543 -7.10 -10.84 7.14
N VAL A 544 -6.77 -10.55 5.88
CA VAL A 544 -7.76 -10.33 4.81
C VAL A 544 -8.52 -11.61 4.48
N GLU A 545 -7.83 -12.72 4.26
CA GLU A 545 -8.40 -14.02 3.87
C GLU A 545 -9.37 -14.56 4.92
N PHE A 546 -9.04 -14.42 6.21
CA PHE A 546 -9.89 -14.80 7.33
C PHE A 546 -10.94 -13.72 7.70
N GLY A 547 -10.98 -12.61 6.95
CA GLY A 547 -11.95 -11.54 7.12
C GLY A 547 -11.86 -10.83 8.48
N LEU A 548 -10.66 -10.71 9.04
CA LEU A 548 -10.44 -10.09 10.36
C LEU A 548 -10.39 -8.56 10.31
N LEU A 549 -10.07 -7.97 9.15
CA LEU A 549 -9.99 -6.51 8.98
C LEU A 549 -11.35 -5.84 9.22
N GLY A 550 -11.35 -4.76 10.00
CA GLY A 550 -12.54 -3.98 10.32
C GLY A 550 -13.52 -4.67 11.27
N ARG A 551 -13.13 -5.80 11.88
CA ARG A 551 -13.95 -6.52 12.87
C ARG A 551 -13.46 -6.22 14.30
N THR A 552 -14.41 -5.99 15.18
CA THR A 552 -14.22 -5.88 16.64
C THR A 552 -14.89 -7.06 17.31
N THR A 553 -14.25 -7.64 18.32
CA THR A 553 -14.77 -8.84 19.02
C THR A 553 -15.67 -8.50 20.20
N GLY A 554 -15.53 -7.30 20.77
CA GLY A 554 -16.10 -6.86 22.04
C GLY A 554 -15.55 -7.60 23.27
N LYS A 555 -14.52 -8.44 23.10
CA LYS A 555 -14.00 -9.34 24.15
C LYS A 555 -12.65 -8.88 24.73
N ALA A 556 -11.93 -8.00 24.04
CA ALA A 556 -10.63 -7.53 24.49
C ALA A 556 -10.75 -6.83 25.86
N LYS A 557 -9.82 -7.15 26.76
CA LYS A 557 -9.70 -6.42 28.03
C LYS A 557 -9.07 -5.06 27.74
N LYS A 558 -9.61 -4.00 28.36
CA LYS A 558 -8.96 -2.69 28.33
C LYS A 558 -7.66 -2.76 29.14
N ILE A 559 -6.54 -2.40 28.51
CA ILE A 559 -5.24 -2.34 29.18
C ILE A 559 -4.93 -0.87 29.50
N VAL A 560 -4.55 -0.62 30.75
CA VAL A 560 -4.08 0.70 31.21
C VAL A 560 -2.60 0.53 31.55
N PRO A 561 -1.68 1.02 30.72
CA PRO A 561 -0.25 0.88 30.96
C PRO A 561 0.19 1.71 32.17
N ARG A 562 1.26 1.28 32.84
CA ARG A 562 1.91 2.10 33.86
C ARG A 562 2.59 3.32 33.23
N PRO A 563 2.78 4.43 33.98
CA PRO A 563 3.62 5.53 33.52
C PRO A 563 5.08 5.06 33.34
N PRO A 564 5.86 5.72 32.47
CA PRO A 564 7.26 5.40 32.27
C PRO A 564 8.08 5.54 33.57
N PRO A 565 9.15 4.75 33.75
CA PRO A 565 10.11 4.96 34.81
C PRO A 565 10.70 6.37 34.73
N THR A 566 10.46 7.19 35.76
CA THR A 566 11.03 8.53 35.92
C THR A 566 11.95 8.55 37.14
N PHE A 567 12.85 9.54 37.19
CA PHE A 567 13.69 9.77 38.36
C PHE A 567 12.80 10.13 39.55
N TYR A 568 12.53 9.15 40.41
CA TYR A 568 12.07 9.44 41.76
C TYR A 568 13.25 10.03 42.53
N ALA A 569 13.35 11.36 42.53
CA ALA A 569 14.04 12.03 43.63
C ALA A 569 13.37 11.51 44.91
N PRO A 570 14.13 10.96 45.88
CA PRO A 570 13.53 10.37 47.06
C PRO A 570 12.62 11.41 47.70
N HIS A 571 11.34 11.06 47.80
CA HIS A 571 10.32 11.89 48.42
C HIS A 571 10.88 12.41 49.75
N ALA A 572 11.15 13.72 49.79
CA ALA A 572 11.08 14.46 51.02
C ALA A 572 9.68 14.18 51.58
N SER A 573 9.65 13.54 52.73
CA SER A 573 8.43 13.15 53.42
C SER A 573 7.57 14.38 53.65
N THR A 574 6.51 14.55 52.86
CA THR A 574 5.52 15.61 53.12
C THR A 574 4.61 15.19 54.25
N ILE A 575 4.95 15.72 55.42
CA ILE A 575 3.99 16.07 56.46
C ILE A 575 2.99 17.10 55.87
N GLY A 576 1.70 16.82 56.03
CA GLY A 576 0.69 17.80 56.44
C GLY A 576 0.32 18.97 55.53
N GLU A 577 -0.85 18.83 54.91
CA GLU A 577 -1.97 19.80 54.89
C GLU A 577 -1.85 21.22 54.28
N ALA A 578 -2.82 21.44 53.38
CA ALA A 578 -3.71 22.61 53.24
C ALA A 578 -3.34 23.79 52.32
N SER A 579 -4.21 23.94 51.32
CA SER A 579 -4.99 25.15 50.96
C SER A 579 -4.77 25.75 49.57
N ASN A 580 -5.92 26.06 48.97
CA ASN A 580 -6.21 26.55 47.62
C ASN A 580 -5.43 27.81 47.21
N LEU A 581 -5.12 27.91 45.91
CA LEU A 581 -5.38 29.11 45.10
C LEU A 581 -5.31 28.75 43.60
N SER A 582 -6.42 29.00 42.91
CA SER A 582 -6.54 28.96 41.46
C SER A 582 -5.92 30.22 40.83
N MET A 583 -5.10 30.03 39.79
CA MET A 583 -4.88 31.06 38.78
C MET A 583 -4.74 30.40 37.40
N SER A 584 -5.64 30.78 36.50
CA SER A 584 -5.58 30.47 35.08
C SER A 584 -4.64 31.42 34.34
N MET A 585 -3.67 30.87 33.62
CA MET A 585 -3.02 31.43 32.43
C MET A 585 -2.66 30.17 31.62
N GLY A 586 -3.25 29.92 30.45
CA GLY A 586 -2.83 30.54 29.21
C GLY A 586 -2.01 29.53 28.41
N ASP A 587 -2.69 28.92 27.44
CA ASP A 587 -2.21 28.11 26.31
C ASP A 587 -0.82 28.52 25.79
N GLU A 588 0.15 27.59 25.78
CA GLU A 588 1.20 27.50 24.74
C GLU A 588 1.99 26.17 24.79
N SER A 589 1.93 25.46 23.67
CA SER A 589 2.72 24.31 23.21
C SER A 589 4.03 23.97 23.95
N HIS A 590 4.11 22.78 24.54
CA HIS A 590 5.38 22.16 24.95
C HIS A 590 6.09 21.49 23.76
N ARG A 591 6.57 22.32 22.82
CA ARG A 591 7.76 21.98 22.01
C ARG A 591 8.95 22.50 22.80
N MET A 592 9.90 21.65 23.20
CA MET A 592 11.17 22.15 23.71
C MET A 592 11.79 23.06 22.64
N PRO A 593 11.88 24.39 22.87
CA PRO A 593 12.14 25.31 21.78
C PRO A 593 13.61 25.20 21.36
N LEU A 594 13.85 24.94 20.07
CA LEU A 594 15.20 24.90 19.47
C LEU A 594 15.93 26.23 19.67
N CYS A 595 17.26 26.18 19.67
CA CYS A 595 18.10 27.38 19.79
C CYS A 595 17.66 28.45 18.78
N PRO A 596 17.36 29.69 19.19
CA PRO A 596 16.81 30.73 18.29
C PRO A 596 17.82 31.21 17.23
N ILE A 597 19.08 30.78 17.32
CA ILE A 597 20.13 31.15 16.38
C ILE A 597 20.28 30.11 15.28
N CYS A 598 20.46 28.84 15.64
CA CYS A 598 20.67 27.78 14.65
C CYS A 598 19.41 26.99 14.31
N LEU A 599 18.36 27.08 15.12
CA LEU A 599 17.12 26.30 15.00
C LEU A 599 17.37 24.78 14.87
N THR A 600 18.53 24.31 15.32
CA THR A 600 19.02 22.93 15.10
C THR A 600 19.26 22.20 16.41
N TYR A 601 19.92 22.86 17.37
CA TYR A 601 20.28 22.24 18.65
C TYR A 601 19.36 22.69 19.79
N GLY A 602 19.14 21.80 20.75
CA GLY A 602 18.45 22.09 21.99
C GLY A 602 19.15 23.18 22.81
N LYS A 603 18.39 23.87 23.66
CA LYS A 603 18.90 24.97 24.49
C LYS A 603 19.54 24.43 25.77
N ASP A 604 20.86 24.41 25.85
CA ASP A 604 21.65 23.95 27.02
C ASP A 604 22.53 25.07 27.63
N MET A 605 22.34 26.34 27.25
CA MET A 605 23.12 27.47 27.75
C MET A 605 22.25 28.67 28.09
N ALA A 606 22.20 29.04 29.36
CA ALA A 606 21.58 30.27 29.87
C ALA A 606 22.57 31.43 29.96
N PHE A 607 22.07 32.64 29.73
CA PHE A 607 22.78 33.89 30.01
C PHE A 607 22.30 34.51 31.32
N GLY A 608 23.08 35.43 31.89
CA GLY A 608 22.70 36.17 33.12
C GLY A 608 21.38 36.95 33.05
N CYS A 609 20.81 37.14 31.86
CA CYS A 609 19.48 37.72 31.65
C CYS A 609 18.33 36.70 31.66
N GLY A 610 18.61 35.41 31.91
CA GLY A 610 17.62 34.33 31.96
C GLY A 610 17.26 33.69 30.61
N HIS A 611 17.70 34.28 29.49
CA HIS A 611 17.46 33.73 28.15
C HIS A 611 18.45 32.62 27.78
N VAL A 612 18.02 31.73 26.89
CA VAL A 612 18.68 30.45 26.62
C VAL A 612 18.93 30.17 25.12
N THR A 613 20.10 29.62 24.81
CA THR A 613 20.51 29.14 23.47
C THR A 613 21.18 27.77 23.58
N CYS A 614 21.53 27.12 22.46
CA CYS A 614 22.48 26.02 22.53
C CYS A 614 23.89 26.52 22.88
N GLY A 615 24.74 25.66 23.43
CA GLY A 615 26.07 25.99 23.89
C GLY A 615 27.02 26.38 22.76
N GLU A 616 26.86 25.78 21.57
CA GLU A 616 27.67 26.15 20.41
C GLU A 616 27.40 27.57 19.91
N CYS A 617 26.13 28.01 19.94
CA CYS A 617 25.77 29.37 19.54
C CYS A 617 26.05 30.36 20.68
N GLY A 618 25.73 29.99 21.92
CA GLY A 618 25.86 30.86 23.09
C GLY A 618 27.30 31.23 23.45
N THR A 619 28.26 30.40 23.08
CA THR A 619 29.70 30.69 23.25
C THR A 619 30.24 31.72 22.25
N LYS A 620 29.59 31.89 21.09
CA LYS A 620 30.07 32.72 19.97
C LYS A 620 29.49 34.14 19.95
N ILE A 621 28.52 34.44 20.81
CA ILE A 621 27.79 35.71 20.82
C ILE A 621 28.15 36.55 22.06
N LEU A 622 28.22 37.87 21.89
CA LEU A 622 28.59 38.82 22.96
C LEU A 622 27.38 39.53 23.59
N SER A 623 26.25 39.57 22.88
CA SER A 623 24.98 40.13 23.36
C SER A 623 23.85 39.11 23.18
N CYS A 624 22.90 39.10 24.10
CA CYS A 624 21.77 38.18 24.04
C CYS A 624 20.94 38.45 22.77
N PRO A 625 20.62 37.44 21.94
CA PRO A 625 19.89 37.63 20.70
C PRO A 625 18.41 38.02 20.93
N ILE A 626 17.89 37.77 22.13
CA ILE A 626 16.50 38.03 22.50
C ILE A 626 16.34 39.44 23.09
N CYS A 627 17.07 39.75 24.16
CA CYS A 627 16.93 41.03 24.87
C CYS A 627 18.03 42.06 24.58
N ARG A 628 19.02 41.72 23.74
CA ARG A 628 20.15 42.56 23.33
C ARG A 628 21.08 43.04 24.45
N GLN A 629 20.92 42.56 25.68
CA GLN A 629 21.84 42.87 26.77
C GLN A 629 23.21 42.20 26.60
N PRO A 630 24.33 42.84 27.02
CA PRO A 630 25.65 42.24 27.02
C PRO A 630 25.69 40.96 27.88
N ILE A 631 26.31 39.90 27.36
CA ILE A 631 26.40 38.60 28.06
C ILE A 631 27.60 38.61 29.00
N VAL A 632 27.33 38.83 30.29
CA VAL A 632 28.34 38.83 31.36
C VAL A 632 28.53 37.46 32.03
N SER A 633 27.55 36.55 31.94
CA SER A 633 27.63 35.20 32.48
C SER A 633 26.97 34.19 31.53
N ARG A 634 27.56 32.99 31.47
CA ARG A 634 27.07 31.84 30.70
C ARG A 634 27.03 30.63 31.62
N LEU A 635 25.86 30.04 31.77
CA LEU A 635 25.65 28.86 32.60
C LEU A 635 25.20 27.73 31.69
N ARG A 636 25.93 26.61 31.72
CA ARG A 636 25.49 25.42 31.01
C ARG A 636 24.40 24.76 31.84
N ILE A 637 23.21 24.66 31.26
CA ILE A 637 22.08 24.00 31.91
C ILE A 637 22.19 22.53 31.54
N ILE A 638 22.43 21.68 32.53
CA ILE A 638 22.31 20.25 32.36
C ILE A 638 20.81 19.98 32.50
N LEU A 639 20.09 20.08 31.38
CA LEU A 639 18.66 19.76 31.28
C LEU A 639 18.47 18.29 30.94
#